data_AF-A0A8H7KDB4-F1
#
_entry.id   AF-A0A8H7KDB4-F1
#
_cell.length_a   1.000
_cell.length_b   1.000
_cell.length_c   1.000
_cell.angle_alpha   90.00
_cell.angle_beta   90.00
_cell.angle_gamma   90.00
#
_symmetry.space_group_name_H-M   'P 1'
#
loop_
_entity.id
_entity.type
_entity.pdbx_description
1 polymer ?
#
loop_
_entity_poly.entity_id
_entity_poly.type
_entity_poly.pdbx_seq_one_letter_code
_entity_poly.pdbx_strand_id
1 'polypeptide(L)'
;MGSPSSPTTIDNQHGQKNDSSSSFTGNHLSDIKRAITGAVNWAWEVQKDDHWRGEVRTNATITAQQVFFYPLGREPIPDADAYREHLLGEQQDDGSWALAWQTPGDVSTSCEAYLALKILGVSTTSVEMTKAQRWILEAGGVAAVRVFTRIFFAQFGLFPWNSLPQLPMELILLPSNSWINIYRMSYWARTTIVPLLIIAHHQHIYALPNGRSEQNDFLDELWLDPTRKAVPCCPSLWSGIKSGFYTFFFSAVDSLLYYLNGLRNFPLRSLARKRCVEWILEHQEPTGDWGGISPPMHAGVQALILEGFTEKDREIRVAIEAIEKFTWEDASGKRMQSCVSPVWDTVLMTRAMCESGVANQGDDRLQRAASWIERQQIRKCKGDWSHYRSHLQPAGFTFQYHNDWYPDLDDTSAAVISLLRQNPASVTSDTVIKAVEWMCGMQNWDNGWGAFEADNDRLWLNEIPFSDLNALCDPSTSDITGHVLEALGMFSKELLSRGTKDYKYWCVLETVTAASNRAIHFLAVQQETFGAWWGRWGINYVYGTSAVLSALAYFCESDEMVQEMMSAGVRWLKHVQNPDGGWGKALSPTRINGKQEEYGNGVFRIPGSGVLAPKFLEELKRLPEDVLDAAEANFERLQGRYVTPDKDVTHVSGYIRSWITPALGRMRSEIQDEVKNALLQEISQSSEWTEINLCQKTPRIIAMVTGRIFVGLDLCRSARYIEIATDFTKEVMAAAISLTLIPSFLRPLMAPILPQLWLTRRRIVQAEKVLGPTITSRWLQPENLNRREQVDILQLMVEASKNCGRNKKDLVIELLFLNIGAVHSTAMTITHALYWLAAKPDLIDILRKDVLQALATSDGEYSKLSLQQMTKLDSFLKEVLRCSNMVSATIHRKVKKPFTLSNGQLIPSGVTIEIPSICVSSDAGNFTHPDEFDALRFYNIAQQYQDEKTGSYGPVSNTEFSAAESRTLSFGYGRHACPGRFLASAEIKMILGNILTEYEIKLPAGVLERYKNLSFGPYVVIPESLEKDLDTESFVVSQRAPN
;
A
#
# COMPACT_ATOMS: atom_id res chain seq x y z
N MET A 1 38.67 52.59 -14.59
CA MET A 1 37.96 52.19 -15.82
C MET A 1 38.63 50.94 -16.37
N GLY A 2 37.84 49.92 -16.70
CA GLY A 2 38.19 48.90 -17.70
C GLY A 2 38.95 47.66 -17.22
N SER A 3 38.21 46.56 -17.06
CA SER A 3 38.61 45.14 -16.93
C SER A 3 39.63 44.69 -18.01
N PRO A 4 40.37 43.56 -17.87
CA PRO A 4 39.79 42.25 -18.25
C PRO A 4 40.36 40.94 -17.62
N SER A 5 39.50 39.90 -17.60
CA SER A 5 39.67 38.43 -17.80
C SER A 5 40.94 37.62 -17.44
N SER A 6 40.71 36.57 -16.60
CA SER A 6 41.12 35.12 -16.55
C SER A 6 42.24 34.54 -17.45
N PRO A 7 42.80 33.30 -17.25
CA PRO A 7 42.60 32.22 -16.24
C PRO A 7 43.89 31.42 -15.81
N THR A 8 43.71 30.21 -15.23
CA THR A 8 44.61 29.00 -15.09
C THR A 8 45.30 28.64 -13.75
N THR A 9 44.62 27.76 -12.99
CA THR A 9 44.97 26.41 -12.42
C THR A 9 46.35 26.01 -11.83
N ILE A 10 46.21 25.15 -10.80
CA ILE A 10 47.10 24.11 -10.20
C ILE A 10 47.93 24.55 -8.97
N ASP A 11 47.65 24.07 -7.75
CA ASP A 11 48.15 22.77 -7.23
C ASP A 11 47.62 22.38 -5.83
N ASN A 12 47.56 21.07 -5.60
CA ASN A 12 47.14 20.37 -4.38
C ASN A 12 48.22 20.36 -3.29
N GLN A 13 47.87 20.49 -2.00
CA GLN A 13 48.53 19.72 -0.92
C GLN A 13 47.56 19.34 0.22
N HIS A 14 47.48 18.03 0.47
CA HIS A 14 46.91 17.42 1.67
C HIS A 14 47.74 17.74 2.93
N GLY A 15 47.06 17.94 4.07
CA GLY A 15 47.72 18.06 5.38
C GLY A 15 46.74 18.09 6.55
N GLN A 16 46.39 16.90 7.03
CA GLN A 16 46.06 16.51 8.42
C GLN A 16 45.17 17.39 9.33
N LYS A 17 44.10 16.73 9.79
CA LYS A 17 43.35 16.96 11.04
C LYS A 17 44.26 17.40 12.20
N ASN A 18 43.85 18.45 12.88
CA ASN A 18 44.01 18.54 14.34
C ASN A 18 42.71 19.06 14.94
N ASP A 19 42.16 18.24 15.83
CA ASP A 19 41.13 18.60 16.79
C ASP A 19 41.57 19.85 17.56
N SER A 20 40.80 20.93 17.46
CA SER A 20 40.76 21.95 18.48
C SER A 20 39.32 22.33 18.71
N SER A 21 38.79 21.85 19.84
CA SER A 21 37.62 22.34 20.57
C SER A 21 37.31 23.81 20.25
N SER A 22 36.31 24.04 19.40
CA SER A 22 35.83 25.39 19.11
C SER A 22 35.05 25.90 20.33
N SER A 23 35.61 26.92 20.98
CA SER A 23 34.91 27.83 21.86
C SER A 23 33.58 28.26 21.23
N PHE A 24 32.45 27.87 21.83
CA PHE A 24 31.13 28.35 21.44
C PHE A 24 31.01 29.85 21.79
N THR A 25 31.22 30.72 20.80
CA THR A 25 31.37 32.18 20.93
C THR A 25 30.02 32.92 21.04
N GLY A 26 29.93 33.92 21.91
CA GLY A 26 28.73 34.74 22.20
C GLY A 26 28.16 35.62 21.07
N ASN A 27 28.68 35.57 19.84
CA ASN A 27 28.15 36.35 18.70
C ASN A 27 26.82 35.78 18.18
N HIS A 28 26.67 34.46 18.06
CA HIS A 28 25.48 33.84 17.45
C HIS A 28 24.20 34.02 18.27
N LEU A 29 24.30 34.12 19.61
CA LEU A 29 23.12 34.34 20.46
C LEU A 29 22.50 35.72 20.20
N SER A 30 23.31 36.73 19.92
CA SER A 30 22.83 38.07 19.58
C SER A 30 22.10 38.09 18.23
N ASP A 31 22.60 37.34 17.26
CA ASP A 31 22.00 37.19 15.94
C ASP A 31 20.66 36.46 16.01
N ILE A 32 20.58 35.37 16.77
CA ILE A 32 19.33 34.61 17.00
C ILE A 32 18.28 35.52 17.65
N LYS A 33 18.65 36.25 18.71
CA LYS A 33 17.72 37.18 19.36
C LYS A 33 17.22 38.25 18.40
N ARG A 34 18.12 38.84 17.60
CA ARG A 34 17.77 39.83 16.58
C ARG A 34 16.81 39.26 15.52
N ALA A 35 17.04 38.03 15.07
CA ALA A 35 16.16 37.35 14.13
C ALA A 35 14.77 37.10 14.74
N ILE A 36 14.69 36.62 15.99
CA ILE A 36 13.42 36.43 16.71
C ILE A 36 12.68 37.76 16.84
N THR A 37 13.35 38.84 17.24
CA THR A 37 12.72 40.17 17.33
C THR A 37 12.20 40.65 15.97
N GLY A 38 12.95 40.43 14.89
CA GLY A 38 12.51 40.72 13.53
C GLY A 38 11.24 39.95 13.14
N ALA A 39 11.19 38.65 13.44
CA ALA A 39 10.03 37.80 13.18
C ALA A 39 8.80 38.24 13.98
N VAL A 40 8.97 38.58 15.27
CA VAL A 40 7.90 39.11 16.14
C VAL A 40 7.34 40.42 15.60
N ASN A 41 8.20 41.34 15.17
CA ASN A 41 7.76 42.62 14.61
C ASN A 41 6.96 42.41 13.33
N TRP A 42 7.46 41.56 12.42
CA TRP A 42 6.76 41.22 11.20
C TRP A 42 5.41 40.54 11.47
N ALA A 43 5.36 39.60 12.42
CA ALA A 43 4.12 38.94 12.83
C ALA A 43 3.07 39.96 13.27
N TRP A 44 3.46 41.01 14.01
CA TRP A 44 2.55 42.08 14.39
C TRP A 44 2.14 42.97 13.21
N GLU A 45 3.02 43.22 12.25
CA GLU A 45 2.70 44.01 11.05
C GLU A 45 1.65 43.32 10.16
N VAL A 46 1.66 41.98 10.11
CA VAL A 46 0.73 41.20 9.28
C VAL A 46 -0.54 40.74 10.00
N GLN A 47 -0.69 41.08 11.29
CA GLN A 47 -1.93 40.80 12.02
C GLN A 47 -3.09 41.62 11.43
N LYS A 48 -4.24 40.98 11.25
CA LYS A 48 -5.47 41.63 10.76
C LYS A 48 -6.50 41.59 11.88
N ASP A 49 -6.90 42.76 12.36
CA ASP A 49 -7.76 42.92 13.54
C ASP A 49 -7.15 42.23 14.78
N ASP A 50 -7.69 41.09 15.19
CA ASP A 50 -7.24 40.30 16.34
C ASP A 50 -6.74 38.89 15.94
N HIS A 51 -6.56 38.60 14.65
CA HIS A 51 -6.18 37.27 14.17
C HIS A 51 -5.22 37.35 12.96
N TRP A 52 -4.71 36.20 12.52
CA TRP A 52 -3.86 36.07 11.35
C TRP A 52 -4.57 35.28 10.25
N ARG A 53 -4.29 35.64 9.01
CA ARG A 53 -4.74 34.90 7.83
C ARG A 53 -3.75 35.09 6.70
N GLY A 54 -3.08 34.01 6.34
CA GLY A 54 -2.30 33.89 5.12
C GLY A 54 -3.16 33.48 3.93
N GLU A 55 -2.54 33.50 2.76
CA GLU A 55 -3.12 32.92 1.55
C GLU A 55 -2.85 31.41 1.52
N VAL A 56 -3.88 30.59 1.31
CA VAL A 56 -3.73 29.14 1.08
C VAL A 56 -3.53 28.86 -0.41
N ARG A 57 -2.29 28.62 -0.81
CA ARG A 57 -1.92 28.30 -2.20
C ARG A 57 -2.08 26.82 -2.51
N THR A 58 -2.54 26.52 -3.72
CA THR A 58 -2.68 25.14 -4.21
C THR A 58 -2.12 24.99 -5.64
N ASN A 59 -2.99 24.87 -6.63
CA ASN A 59 -2.65 24.75 -8.04
C ASN A 59 -3.70 25.43 -8.91
N ALA A 60 -3.42 25.50 -10.21
CA ALA A 60 -4.27 26.17 -11.18
C ALA A 60 -5.70 25.62 -11.30
N THR A 61 -5.98 24.38 -10.86
CA THR A 61 -7.34 23.80 -11.00
C THR A 61 -8.39 24.54 -10.21
N ILE A 62 -8.06 25.03 -9.02
CA ILE A 62 -9.05 25.72 -8.17
C ILE A 62 -9.51 27.03 -8.85
N THR A 63 -8.58 27.77 -9.42
CA THR A 63 -8.91 28.98 -10.19
C THR A 63 -9.58 28.66 -11.52
N ALA A 64 -9.15 27.60 -12.22
CA ALA A 64 -9.79 27.16 -13.46
C ALA A 64 -11.26 26.75 -13.24
N GLN A 65 -11.56 26.07 -12.13
CA GLN A 65 -12.92 25.67 -11.77
C GLN A 65 -13.81 26.87 -11.41
N GLN A 66 -13.25 27.91 -10.80
CA GLN A 66 -13.95 29.19 -10.63
C GLN A 66 -14.32 29.80 -12.00
N VAL A 67 -13.43 29.73 -12.99
CA VAL A 67 -13.72 30.17 -14.37
C VAL A 67 -14.83 29.32 -15.00
N PHE A 68 -14.86 28.00 -14.75
CA PHE A 68 -15.93 27.10 -15.22
C PHE A 68 -17.29 27.40 -14.59
N PHE A 69 -17.31 28.01 -13.41
CA PHE A 69 -18.55 28.33 -12.71
C PHE A 69 -19.37 29.45 -13.36
N TYR A 70 -18.72 30.40 -14.04
CA TYR A 70 -19.42 31.54 -14.63
C TYR A 70 -20.28 31.16 -15.87
N PRO A 71 -19.83 30.32 -16.82
CA PRO A 71 -20.66 29.82 -17.91
C PRO A 71 -21.92 29.04 -17.48
N LEU A 72 -22.08 28.72 -16.19
CA LEU A 72 -23.29 28.07 -15.66
C LEU A 72 -24.50 29.01 -15.52
N GLY A 73 -24.56 30.08 -16.32
CA GLY A 73 -25.62 31.09 -16.31
C GLY A 73 -25.27 32.39 -15.59
N ARG A 74 -23.98 32.64 -15.31
CA ARG A 74 -23.47 33.81 -14.57
C ARG A 74 -22.49 34.65 -15.40
N GLU A 75 -22.65 34.67 -16.72
CA GLU A 75 -21.83 35.51 -17.61
C GLU A 75 -22.25 36.99 -17.56
N PRO A 76 -21.32 37.95 -17.78
CA PRO A 76 -19.90 37.78 -18.11
C PRO A 76 -19.02 37.47 -16.89
N ILE A 77 -17.81 36.96 -17.15
CA ILE A 77 -16.80 36.66 -16.11
C ILE A 77 -16.25 37.97 -15.54
N PRO A 78 -16.43 38.27 -14.24
CA PRO A 78 -15.82 39.42 -13.60
C PRO A 78 -14.30 39.23 -13.51
N ASP A 79 -13.55 40.33 -13.64
CA ASP A 79 -12.08 40.35 -13.49
C ASP A 79 -11.35 39.33 -14.38
N ALA A 80 -11.89 39.07 -15.58
CA ALA A 80 -11.38 38.05 -16.51
C ALA A 80 -9.88 38.21 -16.82
N ASP A 81 -9.40 39.45 -16.95
CA ASP A 81 -7.98 39.73 -17.20
C ASP A 81 -7.10 39.33 -16.00
N ALA A 82 -7.56 39.56 -14.76
CA ALA A 82 -6.82 39.22 -13.55
C ALA A 82 -6.72 37.70 -13.35
N TYR A 83 -7.77 36.94 -13.68
CA TYR A 83 -7.71 35.47 -13.71
C TYR A 83 -6.76 34.95 -14.80
N ARG A 84 -6.77 35.59 -15.98
CA ARG A 84 -5.88 35.25 -17.09
C ARG A 84 -4.41 35.45 -16.71
N GLU A 85 -4.08 36.59 -16.10
CA GLU A 85 -2.72 36.91 -15.64
C GLU A 85 -2.21 35.87 -14.64
N HIS A 86 -3.03 35.50 -13.65
CA HIS A 86 -2.63 34.48 -12.68
C HIS A 86 -2.38 33.10 -13.32
N LEU A 87 -3.31 32.61 -14.15
CA LEU A 87 -3.17 31.31 -14.79
C LEU A 87 -1.95 31.24 -15.71
N LEU A 88 -1.66 32.30 -16.47
CA LEU A 88 -0.43 32.38 -17.28
C LEU A 88 0.83 32.49 -16.41
N GLY A 89 0.76 33.18 -15.27
CA GLY A 89 1.88 33.31 -14.33
C GLY A 89 2.28 32.01 -13.63
N GLU A 90 1.35 31.07 -13.46
CA GLU A 90 1.61 29.73 -12.90
C GLU A 90 2.10 28.71 -13.95
N GLN A 91 2.14 29.08 -15.23
CA GLN A 91 2.58 28.19 -16.30
C GLN A 91 4.09 27.93 -16.21
N GLN A 92 4.50 26.66 -16.33
CA GLN A 92 5.91 26.28 -16.38
C GLN A 92 6.54 26.56 -17.75
N ASP A 93 7.89 26.55 -17.81
CA ASP A 93 8.65 26.82 -19.03
C ASP A 93 8.30 25.87 -20.20
N ASP A 94 7.96 24.61 -19.88
CA ASP A 94 7.54 23.57 -20.82
C ASP A 94 6.09 23.71 -21.29
N GLY A 95 5.34 24.65 -20.71
CA GLY A 95 3.93 24.93 -21.02
C GLY A 95 2.92 24.23 -20.13
N SER A 96 3.36 23.40 -19.18
CA SER A 96 2.48 22.63 -18.29
C SER A 96 2.10 23.40 -17.02
N TRP A 97 1.11 22.88 -16.29
CA TRP A 97 0.80 23.28 -14.92
C TRP A 97 0.94 22.09 -13.98
N ALA A 98 1.48 22.33 -12.79
CA ALA A 98 1.75 21.30 -11.80
C ALA A 98 0.72 21.25 -10.67
N LEU A 99 0.68 20.12 -9.97
CA LEU A 99 -0.12 19.94 -8.75
C LEU A 99 0.42 20.73 -7.55
N ALA A 100 1.73 21.01 -7.54
CA ALA A 100 2.39 21.76 -6.48
C ALA A 100 3.65 22.48 -6.99
N TRP A 101 4.19 23.38 -6.16
CA TRP A 101 5.39 24.14 -6.48
C TRP A 101 6.57 23.24 -6.85
N GLN A 102 7.19 23.50 -8.00
CA GLN A 102 8.37 22.79 -8.52
C GLN A 102 8.19 21.26 -8.68
N THR A 103 6.95 20.79 -8.88
CA THR A 103 6.71 19.41 -9.34
C THR A 103 6.55 19.36 -10.85
N PRO A 104 6.74 18.20 -11.51
CA PRO A 104 6.40 18.03 -12.92
C PRO A 104 4.95 18.39 -13.22
N GLY A 105 4.68 18.77 -14.47
CA GLY A 105 3.33 19.05 -14.95
C GLY A 105 2.38 17.86 -14.76
N ASP A 106 1.10 18.16 -14.55
CA ASP A 106 0.01 17.19 -14.46
C ASP A 106 -0.99 17.40 -15.60
N VAL A 107 -1.40 16.30 -16.25
CA VAL A 107 -2.27 16.35 -17.44
C VAL A 107 -3.65 16.92 -17.12
N SER A 108 -4.21 16.58 -15.95
CA SER A 108 -5.53 17.06 -15.54
C SER A 108 -5.49 18.56 -15.26
N THR A 109 -4.49 18.99 -14.50
CA THR A 109 -4.26 20.39 -14.14
C THR A 109 -4.01 21.24 -15.38
N SER A 110 -3.18 20.77 -16.30
CA SER A 110 -2.87 21.47 -17.55
C SER A 110 -4.08 21.58 -18.47
N CYS A 111 -4.89 20.52 -18.59
CA CYS A 111 -6.12 20.57 -19.38
C CYS A 111 -7.16 21.54 -18.79
N GLU A 112 -7.33 21.55 -17.46
CA GLU A 112 -8.24 22.49 -16.80
C GLU A 112 -7.78 23.95 -16.98
N ALA A 113 -6.49 24.24 -16.77
CA ALA A 113 -5.94 25.58 -16.96
C ALA A 113 -6.06 26.04 -18.42
N TYR A 114 -5.76 25.17 -19.39
CA TYR A 114 -5.91 25.47 -20.82
C TYR A 114 -7.36 25.80 -21.18
N LEU A 115 -8.33 25.00 -20.72
CA LEU A 115 -9.75 25.26 -20.96
C LEU A 115 -10.17 26.61 -20.36
N ALA A 116 -9.74 26.91 -19.13
CA ALA A 116 -10.04 28.19 -18.48
C ALA A 116 -9.47 29.38 -19.26
N LEU A 117 -8.21 29.32 -19.71
CA LEU A 117 -7.59 30.35 -20.55
C LEU A 117 -8.33 30.55 -21.87
N LYS A 118 -8.79 29.45 -22.49
CA LYS A 118 -9.58 29.50 -23.73
C LYS A 118 -10.96 30.14 -23.51
N ILE A 119 -11.63 29.83 -22.40
CA ILE A 119 -12.89 30.50 -21.98
C ILE A 119 -12.65 32.00 -21.74
N LEU A 120 -11.52 32.36 -21.12
CA LEU A 120 -11.12 33.75 -20.90
C LEU A 120 -10.66 34.47 -22.18
N GLY A 121 -10.68 33.82 -23.35
CA GLY A 121 -10.40 34.45 -24.65
C GLY A 121 -8.93 34.47 -25.06
N VAL A 122 -8.06 33.69 -24.43
CA VAL A 122 -6.67 33.52 -24.89
C VAL A 122 -6.65 32.75 -26.21
N SER A 123 -5.93 33.28 -27.21
CA SER A 123 -5.82 32.64 -28.51
C SER A 123 -5.05 31.32 -28.42
N THR A 124 -5.59 30.24 -29.01
CA THR A 124 -4.91 28.94 -29.11
C THR A 124 -3.61 29.00 -29.91
N THR A 125 -3.40 30.08 -30.69
CA THR A 125 -2.17 30.34 -31.45
C THR A 125 -1.12 31.11 -30.67
N SER A 126 -1.39 31.49 -29.41
CA SER A 126 -0.38 32.13 -28.56
C SER A 126 0.76 31.15 -28.24
N VAL A 127 1.92 31.69 -27.87
CA VAL A 127 3.11 30.87 -27.56
C VAL A 127 2.83 29.97 -26.35
N GLU A 128 2.15 30.52 -25.35
CA GLU A 128 1.77 29.89 -24.10
C GLU A 128 0.81 28.71 -24.35
N MET A 129 -0.25 28.93 -25.14
CA MET A 129 -1.24 27.89 -25.46
C MET A 129 -0.64 26.80 -26.37
N THR A 130 0.22 27.16 -27.32
CA THR A 130 0.87 26.18 -28.21
C THR A 130 1.80 25.24 -27.43
N LYS A 131 2.56 25.78 -26.47
CA LYS A 131 3.40 24.95 -25.58
C LYS A 131 2.55 24.00 -24.73
N ALA A 132 1.51 24.53 -24.09
CA ALA A 132 0.57 23.75 -23.30
C ALA A 132 -0.08 22.62 -24.12
N GLN A 133 -0.56 22.93 -25.33
CA GLN A 133 -1.14 21.95 -26.24
C GLN A 133 -0.16 20.81 -26.55
N ARG A 134 1.08 21.14 -26.96
CA ARG A 134 2.10 20.13 -27.27
C ARG A 134 2.34 19.22 -26.07
N TRP A 135 2.55 19.81 -24.89
CA TRP A 135 2.83 19.05 -23.67
C TRP A 135 1.64 18.15 -23.28
N ILE A 136 0.41 18.67 -23.34
CA ILE A 136 -0.82 17.92 -23.03
C ILE A 136 -0.98 16.70 -23.95
N LEU A 137 -0.73 16.88 -25.26
CA LEU A 137 -0.80 15.78 -26.22
C LEU A 137 0.27 14.71 -25.93
N GLU A 138 1.50 15.12 -25.60
CA GLU A 138 2.58 14.21 -25.18
C GLU A 138 2.22 13.44 -23.88
N ALA A 139 1.48 14.08 -22.97
CA ALA A 139 1.01 13.47 -21.72
C ALA A 139 -0.25 12.57 -21.87
N GLY A 140 -0.73 12.34 -23.09
CA GLY A 140 -1.88 11.46 -23.38
C GLY A 140 -3.21 12.19 -23.66
N GLY A 141 -3.21 13.51 -23.64
CA GLY A 141 -4.35 14.36 -23.96
C GLY A 141 -5.53 14.24 -22.99
N VAL A 142 -6.70 14.73 -23.42
CA VAL A 142 -7.93 14.73 -22.60
C VAL A 142 -8.37 13.33 -22.16
N ALA A 143 -8.01 12.28 -22.91
CA ALA A 143 -8.31 10.89 -22.56
C ALA A 143 -7.62 10.41 -21.26
N ALA A 144 -6.51 11.04 -20.88
CA ALA A 144 -5.69 10.66 -19.71
C ALA A 144 -6.05 11.41 -18.42
N VAL A 145 -6.98 12.37 -18.46
CA VAL A 145 -7.36 13.17 -17.28
C VAL A 145 -8.13 12.35 -16.24
N ARG A 146 -8.05 12.78 -14.98
CA ARG A 146 -8.75 12.19 -13.82
C ARG A 146 -10.28 12.32 -13.93
N VAL A 147 -11.01 11.47 -13.22
CA VAL A 147 -12.49 11.40 -13.21
C VAL A 147 -13.12 12.75 -12.89
N PHE A 148 -12.59 13.48 -11.91
CA PHE A 148 -13.11 14.79 -11.53
C PHE A 148 -13.06 15.80 -12.69
N THR A 149 -11.94 15.85 -13.42
CA THR A 149 -11.79 16.70 -14.61
C THR A 149 -12.75 16.27 -15.74
N ARG A 150 -12.94 14.96 -15.93
CA ARG A 150 -13.92 14.45 -16.91
C ARG A 150 -15.35 14.87 -16.56
N ILE A 151 -15.71 14.94 -15.28
CA ILE A 151 -17.03 15.42 -14.83
C ILE A 151 -17.23 16.89 -15.22
N PHE A 152 -16.23 17.76 -15.01
CA PHE A 152 -16.32 19.15 -15.48
C PHE A 152 -16.43 19.23 -17.00
N PHE A 153 -15.62 18.47 -17.73
CA PHE A 153 -15.64 18.50 -19.19
C PHE A 153 -16.95 17.95 -19.76
N ALA A 154 -17.57 16.98 -19.10
CA ALA A 154 -18.88 16.45 -19.49
C ALA A 154 -20.01 17.48 -19.35
N GLN A 155 -19.91 18.38 -18.37
CA GLN A 155 -20.85 19.49 -18.22
C GLN A 155 -20.80 20.50 -19.37
N PHE A 156 -19.73 20.50 -20.18
CA PHE A 156 -19.61 21.35 -21.38
C PHE A 156 -19.73 20.56 -22.70
N GLY A 157 -20.04 19.27 -22.64
CA GLY A 157 -20.08 18.39 -23.81
C GLY A 157 -18.70 18.08 -24.42
N LEU A 158 -17.62 18.35 -23.68
CA LEU A 158 -16.24 18.04 -24.08
C LEU A 158 -15.84 16.59 -23.79
N PHE A 159 -16.59 15.92 -22.91
CA PHE A 159 -16.43 14.51 -22.59
C PHE A 159 -17.82 13.84 -22.49
N PRO A 160 -18.02 12.61 -23.00
CA PRO A 160 -19.33 11.95 -22.91
C PRO A 160 -19.67 11.51 -21.48
N TRP A 161 -20.85 11.92 -20.99
CA TRP A 161 -21.38 11.51 -19.68
C TRP A 161 -21.47 9.98 -19.49
N ASN A 162 -21.71 9.23 -20.57
CA ASN A 162 -21.80 7.77 -20.53
C ASN A 162 -20.46 7.07 -20.29
N SER A 163 -19.34 7.78 -20.38
CA SER A 163 -18.00 7.24 -20.13
C SER A 163 -17.51 7.48 -18.70
N LEU A 164 -18.31 8.15 -17.86
CA LEU A 164 -18.02 8.41 -16.45
C LEU A 164 -18.51 7.27 -15.54
N PRO A 165 -17.88 7.06 -14.37
CA PRO A 165 -18.40 6.16 -13.34
C PRO A 165 -19.83 6.52 -12.96
N GLN A 166 -20.66 5.50 -12.71
CA GLN A 166 -22.04 5.68 -12.31
C GLN A 166 -22.11 6.14 -10.86
N LEU A 167 -22.81 7.25 -10.63
CA LEU A 167 -23.03 7.86 -9.32
C LEU A 167 -24.52 7.73 -8.94
N PRO A 168 -24.96 6.58 -8.38
CA PRO A 168 -26.36 6.36 -8.07
C PRO A 168 -26.79 7.21 -6.86
N MET A 169 -27.72 8.13 -7.09
CA MET A 169 -28.26 9.04 -6.08
C MET A 169 -28.85 8.32 -4.87
N GLU A 170 -29.33 7.09 -5.06
CA GLU A 170 -29.85 6.22 -4.00
C GLU A 170 -28.85 5.93 -2.87
N LEU A 171 -27.56 6.22 -3.06
CA LEU A 171 -26.54 6.16 -2.01
C LEU A 171 -26.93 6.95 -0.75
N ILE A 172 -27.64 8.08 -0.90
CA ILE A 172 -28.13 8.90 0.23
C ILE A 172 -29.16 8.17 1.11
N LEU A 173 -29.82 7.14 0.59
CA LEU A 173 -30.85 6.38 1.30
C LEU A 173 -30.28 5.25 2.16
N LEU A 174 -28.99 4.93 2.01
CA LEU A 174 -28.36 3.87 2.78
C LEU A 174 -28.16 4.30 4.24
N PRO A 175 -28.64 3.53 5.23
CA PRO A 175 -28.49 3.90 6.63
C PRO A 175 -27.02 3.85 7.07
N SER A 176 -26.68 4.61 8.11
CA SER A 176 -25.30 4.77 8.61
C SER A 176 -24.64 3.48 9.15
N ASN A 177 -25.43 2.43 9.41
CA ASN A 177 -24.96 1.09 9.78
C ASN A 177 -24.69 0.17 8.57
N SER A 178 -24.99 0.63 7.35
CA SER A 178 -24.71 -0.12 6.12
C SER A 178 -23.22 -0.22 5.86
N TRP A 179 -22.84 -1.29 5.16
CA TRP A 179 -21.45 -1.53 4.77
C TRP A 179 -20.87 -0.38 3.91
N ILE A 180 -21.68 0.19 3.02
CA ILE A 180 -21.39 1.42 2.26
C ILE A 180 -22.45 2.44 2.63
N ASN A 181 -22.04 3.64 3.02
CA ASN A 181 -22.91 4.81 3.20
C ASN A 181 -22.05 6.10 3.18
N ILE A 182 -22.69 7.25 3.02
CA ILE A 182 -21.99 8.54 2.86
C ILE A 182 -21.18 8.97 4.09
N TYR A 183 -21.53 8.50 5.29
CA TYR A 183 -20.84 8.82 6.55
C TYR A 183 -19.59 7.97 6.78
N ARG A 184 -19.33 6.97 5.92
CA ARG A 184 -18.05 6.24 5.87
C ARG A 184 -17.05 6.86 4.90
N MET A 185 -17.46 7.88 4.17
CA MET A 185 -16.58 8.71 3.36
C MET A 185 -16.13 9.89 4.19
N SER A 186 -14.90 10.37 4.02
CA SER A 186 -14.42 11.60 4.64
C SER A 186 -15.33 12.78 4.33
N TYR A 187 -15.37 13.79 5.21
CA TYR A 187 -16.31 14.88 5.03
C TYR A 187 -16.10 15.66 3.72
N TRP A 188 -14.84 15.87 3.31
CA TRP A 188 -14.51 16.57 2.07
C TRP A 188 -15.01 15.80 0.84
N ALA A 189 -14.98 14.47 0.89
CA ALA A 189 -15.55 13.63 -0.14
C ALA A 189 -17.08 13.64 -0.10
N ARG A 190 -17.67 13.50 1.09
CA ARG A 190 -19.13 13.46 1.30
C ARG A 190 -19.82 14.73 0.82
N THR A 191 -19.35 15.89 1.29
CA THR A 191 -19.88 17.21 0.94
C THR A 191 -19.78 17.48 -0.56
N THR A 192 -18.79 16.89 -1.24
CA THR A 192 -18.63 16.98 -2.70
C THR A 192 -19.54 15.99 -3.44
N ILE A 193 -19.62 14.74 -2.97
CA ILE A 193 -20.36 13.66 -3.63
C ILE A 193 -21.86 13.92 -3.62
N VAL A 194 -22.44 14.38 -2.50
CA VAL A 194 -23.91 14.54 -2.41
C VAL A 194 -24.46 15.53 -3.48
N PRO A 195 -23.90 16.73 -3.68
CA PRO A 195 -24.24 17.58 -4.82
C PRO A 195 -23.92 16.95 -6.18
N LEU A 196 -22.78 16.24 -6.32
CA LEU A 196 -22.44 15.56 -7.56
C LEU A 196 -23.45 14.49 -7.97
N LEU A 197 -24.12 13.82 -7.02
CA LEU A 197 -25.20 12.88 -7.32
C LEU A 197 -26.36 13.56 -8.05
N ILE A 198 -26.67 14.82 -7.69
CA ILE A 198 -27.68 15.65 -8.39
C ILE A 198 -27.16 16.07 -9.76
N ILE A 199 -25.93 16.57 -9.85
CA ILE A 199 -25.33 17.00 -11.12
C ILE A 199 -25.29 15.83 -12.13
N ALA A 200 -24.86 14.64 -11.69
CA ALA A 200 -24.82 13.43 -12.49
C ALA A 200 -26.21 12.85 -12.81
N HIS A 201 -27.25 13.19 -12.03
CA HIS A 201 -28.63 12.84 -12.36
C HIS A 201 -29.15 13.68 -13.54
N HIS A 202 -28.91 14.99 -13.52
CA HIS A 202 -29.39 15.92 -14.55
C HIS A 202 -28.54 15.88 -15.83
N GLN A 203 -27.24 15.62 -15.72
CA GLN A 203 -26.30 15.59 -16.85
C GLN A 203 -26.41 16.84 -17.74
N HIS A 204 -26.62 18.01 -17.12
CA HIS A 204 -26.85 19.25 -17.86
C HIS A 204 -25.60 19.64 -18.68
N ILE A 205 -25.84 20.22 -19.86
CA ILE A 205 -24.78 20.71 -20.74
C ILE A 205 -24.89 22.22 -20.86
N TYR A 206 -23.85 22.90 -20.39
CA TYR A 206 -23.74 24.34 -20.40
C TYR A 206 -23.06 24.82 -21.69
N ALA A 207 -23.35 26.07 -22.08
CA ALA A 207 -22.77 26.65 -23.28
C ALA A 207 -21.32 27.08 -23.01
N LEU A 208 -20.47 26.90 -24.02
CA LEU A 208 -19.15 27.53 -24.11
C LEU A 208 -19.22 28.67 -25.15
N PRO A 209 -18.14 29.46 -25.35
CA PRO A 209 -18.14 30.54 -26.33
C PRO A 209 -18.51 30.12 -27.77
N ASN A 210 -18.32 28.83 -28.14
CA ASN A 210 -18.74 28.27 -29.43
C ASN A 210 -20.19 27.70 -29.43
N GLY A 211 -20.94 27.88 -28.34
CA GLY A 211 -22.32 27.42 -28.17
C GLY A 211 -22.47 26.17 -27.29
N ARG A 212 -23.70 25.65 -27.24
CA ARG A 212 -24.07 24.44 -26.48
C ARG A 212 -24.14 23.24 -27.43
N SER A 213 -23.37 22.19 -27.15
CA SER A 213 -23.36 20.94 -27.92
C SER A 213 -23.04 19.74 -27.03
N GLU A 214 -23.67 18.58 -27.29
CA GLU A 214 -23.34 17.29 -26.64
C GLU A 214 -22.00 16.71 -27.10
N GLN A 215 -21.56 17.09 -28.30
CA GLN A 215 -20.28 16.69 -28.90
C GLN A 215 -19.49 17.95 -29.21
N ASN A 216 -19.20 18.73 -28.16
CA ASN A 216 -18.57 20.01 -28.30
C ASN A 216 -17.11 19.86 -28.77
N ASP A 217 -16.71 20.63 -29.78
CA ASP A 217 -15.39 20.63 -30.41
C ASP A 217 -14.43 21.67 -29.81
N PHE A 218 -14.86 22.42 -28.77
CA PHE A 218 -14.08 23.50 -28.15
C PHE A 218 -12.75 23.04 -27.52
N LEU A 219 -12.46 21.75 -27.44
CA LEU A 219 -11.19 21.23 -26.90
C LEU A 219 -10.60 20.12 -27.78
N ASP A 220 -11.05 19.99 -29.03
CA ASP A 220 -10.65 18.90 -29.94
C ASP A 220 -9.14 18.88 -30.21
N GLU A 221 -8.48 20.05 -30.13
CA GLU A 221 -7.04 20.17 -30.35
C GLU A 221 -6.17 19.52 -29.25
N LEU A 222 -6.77 19.14 -28.12
CA LEU A 222 -6.12 18.43 -27.01
C LEU A 222 -6.39 16.92 -27.01
N TRP A 223 -7.17 16.41 -27.97
CA TRP A 223 -7.42 14.98 -28.14
C TRP A 223 -6.40 14.35 -29.10
N LEU A 224 -5.88 13.19 -28.73
CA LEU A 224 -5.08 12.36 -29.65
C LEU A 224 -5.93 11.83 -30.81
N ASP A 225 -7.19 11.48 -30.53
CA ASP A 225 -8.20 11.11 -31.53
C ASP A 225 -9.55 11.75 -31.16
N PRO A 226 -9.89 12.93 -31.73
CA PRO A 226 -11.14 13.63 -31.44
C PRO A 226 -12.38 12.87 -31.94
N THR A 227 -12.22 11.86 -32.81
CA THR A 227 -13.34 11.03 -33.30
C THR A 227 -13.77 9.97 -32.29
N ARG A 228 -12.93 9.68 -31.28
CA ARG A 228 -13.17 8.63 -30.25
C ARG A 228 -13.06 9.18 -28.83
N LYS A 229 -13.99 10.06 -28.46
CA LYS A 229 -14.04 10.66 -27.11
C LYS A 229 -14.54 9.71 -26.00
N ALA A 230 -15.17 8.59 -26.36
CA ALA A 230 -15.74 7.63 -25.40
C ALA A 230 -14.68 6.70 -24.80
N VAL A 231 -13.84 7.22 -23.91
CA VAL A 231 -12.78 6.48 -23.23
C VAL A 231 -13.29 5.99 -21.86
N PRO A 232 -13.37 4.67 -21.60
CA PRO A 232 -13.83 4.15 -20.30
C PRO A 232 -12.94 4.60 -19.13
N CYS A 233 -13.54 4.97 -18.00
CA CYS A 233 -12.82 5.21 -16.75
C CYS A 233 -12.43 3.91 -16.03
N CYS A 234 -13.26 2.88 -16.13
CA CYS A 234 -13.02 1.60 -15.45
C CYS A 234 -12.06 0.72 -16.26
N PRO A 235 -11.10 0.04 -15.60
CA PRO A 235 -10.38 -1.06 -16.22
C PRO A 235 -11.39 -2.10 -16.70
N SER A 236 -11.05 -2.86 -17.75
CA SER A 236 -11.90 -3.97 -18.16
C SER A 236 -12.14 -4.92 -16.98
N LEU A 237 -13.29 -5.60 -16.93
CA LEU A 237 -13.59 -6.57 -15.86
C LEU A 237 -12.45 -7.59 -15.68
N TRP A 238 -11.76 -7.94 -16.77
CA TRP A 238 -10.58 -8.78 -16.80
C TRP A 238 -9.33 -8.17 -16.15
N SER A 239 -9.13 -6.86 -16.31
CA SER A 239 -8.11 -6.10 -15.61
C SER A 239 -8.41 -6.01 -14.11
N GLY A 240 -9.68 -5.82 -13.73
CA GLY A 240 -10.10 -5.75 -12.31
C GLY A 240 -9.76 -7.03 -11.52
N ILE A 241 -9.83 -8.20 -12.16
CA ILE A 241 -9.42 -9.50 -11.57
C ILE A 241 -7.93 -9.49 -11.16
N LYS A 242 -7.07 -8.76 -11.88
CA LYS A 242 -5.64 -8.66 -11.60
C LYS A 242 -5.32 -7.64 -10.49
N SER A 243 -6.17 -6.63 -10.31
CA SER A 243 -5.93 -5.51 -9.38
C SER A 243 -6.43 -5.74 -7.95
N GLY A 244 -7.40 -6.65 -7.74
CA GLY A 244 -7.88 -7.01 -6.40
C GLY A 244 -9.40 -7.25 -6.35
N PHE A 245 -9.87 -7.86 -5.26
CA PHE A 245 -11.30 -8.19 -5.09
C PHE A 245 -12.19 -6.94 -5.14
N TYR A 246 -11.81 -5.87 -4.43
CA TYR A 246 -12.61 -4.64 -4.35
C TYR A 246 -12.65 -3.91 -5.70
N THR A 247 -11.51 -3.77 -6.38
CA THR A 247 -11.44 -3.19 -7.72
C THR A 247 -12.33 -3.94 -8.70
N PHE A 248 -12.29 -5.28 -8.68
CA PHE A 248 -13.19 -6.11 -9.48
C PHE A 248 -14.66 -5.92 -9.10
N PHE A 249 -14.98 -6.00 -7.80
CA PHE A 249 -16.34 -5.85 -7.30
C PHE A 249 -16.94 -4.51 -7.71
N PHE A 250 -16.24 -3.40 -7.49
CA PHE A 250 -16.75 -2.08 -7.86
C PHE A 250 -16.79 -1.85 -9.36
N SER A 251 -15.85 -2.41 -10.14
CA SER A 251 -15.94 -2.37 -11.61
C SER A 251 -17.16 -3.15 -12.13
N ALA A 252 -17.48 -4.28 -11.50
CA ALA A 252 -18.67 -5.07 -11.82
C ALA A 252 -19.97 -4.36 -11.41
N VAL A 253 -19.98 -3.73 -10.23
CA VAL A 253 -21.12 -2.91 -9.76
C VAL A 253 -21.32 -1.71 -10.68
N ASP A 254 -20.26 -0.99 -11.05
CA ASP A 254 -20.32 0.15 -11.97
C ASP A 254 -20.84 -0.28 -13.35
N SER A 255 -20.35 -1.41 -13.88
CA SER A 255 -20.86 -1.98 -15.13
C SER A 255 -22.35 -2.34 -15.03
N LEU A 256 -22.78 -2.96 -13.93
CA LEU A 256 -24.18 -3.27 -13.68
C LEU A 256 -25.03 -1.99 -13.60
N LEU A 257 -24.57 -0.99 -12.86
CA LEU A 257 -25.24 0.31 -12.76
C LEU A 257 -25.36 0.96 -14.13
N TYR A 258 -24.33 0.88 -14.98
CA TYR A 258 -24.35 1.41 -16.34
C TYR A 258 -25.47 0.76 -17.16
N TYR A 259 -25.55 -0.58 -17.16
CA TYR A 259 -26.64 -1.31 -17.83
C TYR A 259 -28.03 -1.02 -17.25
N LEU A 260 -28.11 -0.66 -15.97
CA LEU A 260 -29.34 -0.22 -15.30
C LEU A 260 -29.61 1.29 -15.45
N ASN A 261 -28.91 1.99 -16.35
CA ASN A 261 -29.00 3.44 -16.56
C ASN A 261 -28.81 4.23 -15.25
N GLY A 262 -27.83 3.84 -14.44
CA GLY A 262 -27.48 4.46 -13.16
C GLY A 262 -28.64 4.48 -12.16
N LEU A 263 -29.59 3.54 -12.25
CA LEU A 263 -30.84 3.47 -11.47
C LEU A 263 -31.81 4.66 -11.69
N ARG A 264 -31.65 5.46 -12.76
CA ARG A 264 -32.48 6.66 -13.01
C ARG A 264 -33.98 6.38 -13.07
N ASN A 265 -34.36 5.17 -13.49
CA ASN A 265 -35.75 4.75 -13.62
C ASN A 265 -36.28 4.04 -12.36
N PHE A 266 -35.49 3.95 -11.30
CA PHE A 266 -35.86 3.21 -10.10
C PHE A 266 -36.90 3.98 -9.26
N PRO A 267 -37.90 3.32 -8.64
CA PRO A 267 -39.00 4.00 -7.95
C PRO A 267 -38.58 4.93 -6.80
N LEU A 268 -37.42 4.67 -6.19
CA LEU A 268 -36.90 5.46 -5.07
C LEU A 268 -36.14 6.72 -5.52
N ARG A 269 -35.96 6.95 -6.82
CA ARG A 269 -35.18 8.08 -7.35
C ARG A 269 -35.68 9.44 -6.87
N SER A 270 -37.00 9.65 -6.86
CA SER A 270 -37.60 10.91 -6.40
C SER A 270 -37.35 11.17 -4.91
N LEU A 271 -37.40 10.11 -4.09
CA LEU A 271 -37.07 10.18 -2.67
C LEU A 271 -35.59 10.48 -2.46
N ALA A 272 -34.70 9.79 -3.19
CA ALA A 272 -33.26 10.04 -3.13
C ALA A 272 -32.92 11.49 -3.50
N ARG A 273 -33.53 12.01 -4.59
CA ARG A 273 -33.39 13.41 -5.02
C ARG A 273 -33.78 14.40 -3.95
N LYS A 274 -34.96 14.21 -3.34
CA LYS A 274 -35.43 15.04 -2.23
C LYS A 274 -34.47 14.98 -1.03
N ARG A 275 -33.96 13.80 -0.68
CA ARG A 275 -33.00 13.63 0.43
C ARG A 275 -31.66 14.30 0.17
N CYS A 276 -31.15 14.25 -1.07
CA CYS A 276 -29.93 14.99 -1.42
C CYS A 276 -30.11 16.50 -1.26
N VAL A 277 -31.24 17.06 -1.73
CA VAL A 277 -31.54 18.50 -1.56
C VAL A 277 -31.68 18.88 -0.09
N GLU A 278 -32.43 18.10 0.69
CA GLU A 278 -32.56 18.32 2.14
C GLU A 278 -31.19 18.29 2.83
N TRP A 279 -30.34 17.31 2.50
CA TRP A 279 -29.00 17.21 3.05
C TRP A 279 -28.15 18.42 2.70
N ILE A 280 -28.14 18.88 1.44
CA ILE A 280 -27.38 20.07 1.02
C ILE A 280 -27.86 21.32 1.78
N LEU A 281 -29.17 21.52 1.89
CA LEU A 281 -29.71 22.70 2.60
C LEU A 281 -29.43 22.65 4.11
N GLU A 282 -29.46 21.48 4.73
CA GLU A 282 -29.15 21.30 6.15
C GLU A 282 -27.68 21.60 6.47
N HIS A 283 -26.77 21.21 5.58
CA HIS A 283 -25.31 21.36 5.76
C HIS A 283 -24.77 22.69 5.22
N GLN A 284 -25.65 23.61 4.82
CA GLN A 284 -25.24 24.97 4.44
C GLN A 284 -25.03 25.82 5.70
N GLU A 285 -23.85 26.39 5.84
CA GLU A 285 -23.58 27.35 6.91
C GLU A 285 -24.45 28.60 6.77
N PRO A 286 -24.76 29.32 7.86
CA PRO A 286 -25.50 30.58 7.79
C PRO A 286 -24.89 31.62 6.84
N THR A 287 -23.57 31.54 6.63
CA THR A 287 -22.80 32.39 5.72
C THR A 287 -22.80 31.92 4.27
N GLY A 288 -23.28 30.71 4.00
CA GLY A 288 -23.44 30.12 2.67
C GLY A 288 -22.44 29.02 2.31
N ASP A 289 -21.45 28.78 3.16
CA ASP A 289 -20.39 27.79 2.96
C ASP A 289 -20.91 26.34 3.09
N TRP A 290 -20.26 25.43 2.37
CA TRP A 290 -20.38 23.98 2.59
C TRP A 290 -18.99 23.41 2.83
N GLY A 291 -18.75 22.86 4.02
CA GLY A 291 -17.47 22.24 4.36
C GLY A 291 -16.25 23.16 4.38
N GLY A 292 -16.43 24.47 4.14
CA GLY A 292 -15.33 25.45 4.09
C GLY A 292 -14.28 25.17 3.00
N ILE A 293 -14.64 24.46 1.92
CA ILE A 293 -13.74 24.10 0.82
C ILE A 293 -14.42 24.34 -0.54
N SER A 294 -13.63 24.74 -1.55
CA SER A 294 -14.13 25.18 -2.85
C SER A 294 -15.00 24.15 -3.61
N PRO A 295 -14.63 22.86 -3.71
CA PRO A 295 -15.42 21.89 -4.51
C PRO A 295 -16.89 21.73 -4.10
N PRO A 296 -17.26 21.46 -2.83
CA PRO A 296 -18.66 21.36 -2.43
C PRO A 296 -19.39 22.70 -2.49
N MET A 297 -18.72 23.84 -2.32
CA MET A 297 -19.36 25.15 -2.46
C MET A 297 -19.88 25.37 -3.89
N HIS A 298 -19.04 25.11 -4.88
CA HIS A 298 -19.43 25.18 -6.29
C HIS A 298 -20.52 24.15 -6.64
N ALA A 299 -20.29 22.89 -6.25
CA ALA A 299 -21.20 21.80 -6.57
C ALA A 299 -22.56 21.97 -5.88
N GLY A 300 -22.59 22.50 -4.65
CA GLY A 300 -23.81 22.80 -3.88
C GLY A 300 -24.69 23.84 -4.57
N VAL A 301 -24.11 24.97 -4.99
CA VAL A 301 -24.84 25.99 -5.76
C VAL A 301 -25.39 25.41 -7.06
N GLN A 302 -24.54 24.70 -7.80
CA GLN A 302 -24.94 24.10 -9.07
C GLN A 302 -26.09 23.09 -8.90
N ALA A 303 -25.98 22.20 -7.91
CA ALA A 303 -27.00 21.21 -7.62
C ALA A 303 -28.35 21.86 -7.29
N LEU A 304 -28.35 22.89 -6.43
CA LEU A 304 -29.58 23.61 -6.09
C LEU A 304 -30.20 24.34 -7.29
N ILE A 305 -29.39 24.95 -8.16
CA ILE A 305 -29.90 25.57 -9.40
C ILE A 305 -30.57 24.54 -10.31
N LEU A 306 -29.97 23.36 -10.48
CA LEU A 306 -30.57 22.25 -11.25
C LEU A 306 -31.87 21.72 -10.62
N GLU A 307 -32.06 21.94 -9.33
CA GLU A 307 -33.25 21.59 -8.57
C GLU A 307 -34.32 22.69 -8.57
N GLY A 308 -34.09 23.80 -9.27
CA GLY A 308 -35.05 24.88 -9.49
C GLY A 308 -34.86 26.11 -8.59
N PHE A 309 -33.79 26.15 -7.78
CA PHE A 309 -33.41 27.37 -7.07
C PHE A 309 -32.83 28.40 -8.05
N THR A 310 -32.94 29.67 -7.70
CA THR A 310 -32.52 30.81 -8.51
C THR A 310 -31.61 31.71 -7.70
N GLU A 311 -30.88 32.61 -8.35
CA GLU A 311 -30.02 33.59 -7.66
C GLU A 311 -30.76 34.55 -6.72
N LYS A 312 -32.10 34.59 -6.81
CA LYS A 312 -32.95 35.38 -5.91
C LYS A 312 -33.16 34.69 -4.56
N ASP A 313 -33.05 33.37 -4.54
CA ASP A 313 -33.20 32.59 -3.33
C ASP A 313 -32.03 32.84 -2.39
N ARG A 314 -32.33 32.90 -1.09
CA ARG A 314 -31.36 33.32 -0.06
C ARG A 314 -30.15 32.39 -0.06
N GLU A 315 -30.42 31.09 -0.14
CA GLU A 315 -29.48 29.98 -0.09
C GLU A 315 -28.42 30.09 -1.19
N ILE A 316 -28.83 30.46 -2.41
CA ILE A 316 -27.92 30.66 -3.55
C ILE A 316 -27.13 31.95 -3.38
N ARG A 317 -27.78 33.05 -3.01
CA ARG A 317 -27.12 34.36 -2.87
C ARG A 317 -25.99 34.32 -1.83
N VAL A 318 -26.25 33.77 -0.64
CA VAL A 318 -25.22 33.71 0.42
C VAL A 318 -24.08 32.75 0.03
N ALA A 319 -24.38 31.67 -0.67
CA ALA A 319 -23.35 30.74 -1.16
C ALA A 319 -22.39 31.40 -2.15
N ILE A 320 -22.92 32.18 -3.09
CA ILE A 320 -22.09 32.95 -4.05
C ILE A 320 -21.21 33.95 -3.29
N GLU A 321 -21.78 34.69 -2.33
CA GLU A 321 -21.02 35.61 -1.50
C GLU A 321 -19.92 34.90 -0.71
N ALA A 322 -20.14 33.66 -0.27
CA ALA A 322 -19.14 32.83 0.40
C ALA A 322 -18.00 32.41 -0.56
N ILE A 323 -18.34 31.95 -1.77
CA ILE A 323 -17.35 31.60 -2.82
C ILE A 323 -16.45 32.80 -3.13
N GLU A 324 -17.01 34.00 -3.31
CA GLU A 324 -16.20 35.19 -3.63
C GLU A 324 -15.22 35.57 -2.49
N LYS A 325 -15.51 35.25 -1.22
CA LYS A 325 -14.60 35.49 -0.07
C LYS A 325 -13.35 34.61 -0.07
N PHE A 326 -13.34 33.53 -0.85
CA PHE A 326 -12.18 32.66 -1.03
C PHE A 326 -11.22 33.20 -2.10
N THR A 327 -11.64 34.20 -2.88
CA THR A 327 -10.76 34.83 -3.87
C THR A 327 -9.65 35.64 -3.18
N TRP A 328 -8.48 35.64 -3.80
CA TRP A 328 -7.31 36.41 -3.41
C TRP A 328 -6.83 37.21 -4.62
N GLU A 329 -6.52 38.48 -4.42
CA GLU A 329 -6.09 39.38 -5.48
C GLU A 329 -4.87 40.17 -5.01
N ASP A 330 -3.83 40.15 -5.84
CA ASP A 330 -2.61 40.94 -5.66
C ASP A 330 -2.01 41.32 -7.02
N ALA A 331 -0.77 41.82 -7.02
CA ALA A 331 -0.08 42.23 -8.25
C ALA A 331 0.16 41.11 -9.27
N SER A 332 -0.07 39.84 -8.90
CA SER A 332 0.08 38.68 -9.79
C SER A 332 -1.27 38.21 -10.37
N GLY A 333 -2.34 38.98 -10.17
CA GLY A 333 -3.69 38.69 -10.65
C GLY A 333 -4.63 38.15 -9.55
N LYS A 334 -5.80 37.67 -9.99
CA LYS A 334 -6.88 37.17 -9.13
C LYS A 334 -6.95 35.65 -9.21
N ARG A 335 -7.16 35.00 -8.07
CA ARG A 335 -7.18 33.54 -7.94
C ARG A 335 -8.08 33.07 -6.81
N MET A 336 -8.46 31.80 -6.86
CA MET A 336 -9.34 31.19 -5.88
C MET A 336 -8.54 30.29 -4.93
N GLN A 337 -8.74 30.45 -3.63
CA GLN A 337 -8.16 29.55 -2.64
C GLN A 337 -8.99 28.26 -2.53
N SER A 338 -8.36 27.13 -2.24
CA SER A 338 -9.08 25.87 -1.99
C SER A 338 -9.90 25.92 -0.71
N CYS A 339 -9.36 26.61 0.30
CA CYS A 339 -9.94 26.87 1.61
C CYS A 339 -9.27 28.12 2.21
N VAL A 340 -9.70 28.54 3.39
CA VAL A 340 -9.10 29.68 4.12
C VAL A 340 -8.65 29.21 5.51
N SER A 341 -7.49 29.68 5.99
CA SER A 341 -6.80 29.15 7.19
C SER A 341 -6.77 30.05 8.44
N PRO A 342 -7.77 30.92 8.71
CA PRO A 342 -7.66 31.93 9.76
C PRO A 342 -7.46 31.35 11.17
N VAL A 343 -8.11 30.23 11.51
CA VAL A 343 -7.98 29.65 12.85
C VAL A 343 -6.59 29.01 13.00
N TRP A 344 -6.22 28.16 12.05
CA TRP A 344 -4.90 27.51 12.01
C TRP A 344 -3.74 28.50 12.08
N ASP A 345 -3.77 29.55 11.25
CA ASP A 345 -2.73 30.57 11.23
C ASP A 345 -2.65 31.30 12.58
N THR A 346 -3.80 31.58 13.19
CA THR A 346 -3.87 32.32 14.45
C THR A 346 -3.41 31.51 15.65
N VAL A 347 -3.77 30.22 15.73
CA VAL A 347 -3.33 29.35 16.84
C VAL A 347 -1.83 29.09 16.77
N LEU A 348 -1.28 28.87 15.56
CA LEU A 348 0.16 28.68 15.35
C LEU A 348 0.95 29.97 15.60
N MET A 349 0.48 31.12 15.11
CA MET A 349 1.14 32.40 15.35
C MET A 349 1.10 32.75 16.85
N THR A 350 -0.05 32.54 17.52
CA THR A 350 -0.16 32.75 18.97
C THR A 350 0.82 31.87 19.73
N ARG A 351 0.95 30.58 19.38
CA ARG A 351 1.95 29.68 19.94
C ARG A 351 3.38 30.22 19.74
N ALA A 352 3.75 30.59 18.51
CA ALA A 352 5.09 31.09 18.20
C ALA A 352 5.43 32.40 18.93
N MET A 353 4.45 33.31 19.07
CA MET A 353 4.60 34.57 19.80
C MET A 353 4.80 34.34 21.31
N CYS A 354 4.08 33.38 21.90
CA CYS A 354 4.29 32.95 23.28
C CYS A 354 5.72 32.41 23.49
N GLU A 355 6.19 31.51 22.60
CA GLU A 355 7.51 30.89 22.70
C GLU A 355 8.66 31.87 22.42
N SER A 356 8.39 32.95 21.68
CA SER A 356 9.33 34.06 21.45
C SER A 356 9.49 34.99 22.68
N GLY A 357 8.72 34.76 23.75
CA GLY A 357 8.81 35.50 25.01
C GLY A 357 7.93 36.75 25.08
N VAL A 358 7.04 36.97 24.10
CA VAL A 358 6.12 38.14 24.07
C VAL A 358 5.05 38.04 25.16
N ALA A 359 4.58 36.83 25.49
CA ALA A 359 3.60 36.62 26.56
C ALA A 359 4.09 37.15 27.92
N ASN A 360 5.39 37.04 28.21
CA ASN A 360 6.01 37.54 29.45
C ASN A 360 6.05 39.07 29.53
N GLN A 361 5.84 39.76 28.42
CA GLN A 361 5.85 41.23 28.33
C GLN A 361 4.45 41.84 28.58
N GLY A 362 3.40 41.01 28.70
CA GLY A 362 2.04 41.47 28.97
C GLY A 362 1.40 42.24 27.81
N ASP A 363 1.72 41.88 26.57
CA ASP A 363 1.15 42.55 25.38
C ASP A 363 -0.34 42.18 25.19
N ASP A 364 -1.21 43.18 25.31
CA ASP A 364 -2.66 43.03 25.17
C ASP A 364 -3.09 42.44 23.81
N ARG A 365 -2.29 42.61 22.74
CA ARG A 365 -2.60 42.05 21.41
C ARG A 365 -2.69 40.53 21.45
N LEU A 366 -1.82 39.88 22.23
CA LEU A 366 -1.80 38.43 22.36
C LEU A 366 -3.00 37.92 23.15
N GLN A 367 -3.45 38.68 24.16
CA GLN A 367 -4.67 38.39 24.89
C GLN A 367 -5.91 38.52 23.99
N ARG A 368 -5.95 39.52 23.11
CA ARG A 368 -7.05 39.65 22.14
C ARG A 368 -7.09 38.53 21.12
N ALA A 369 -5.93 38.06 20.65
CA ALA A 369 -5.83 36.89 19.79
C ALA A 369 -6.32 35.61 20.50
N ALA A 370 -5.91 35.38 21.75
CA ALA A 370 -6.43 34.27 22.56
C ALA A 370 -7.96 34.35 22.74
N SER A 371 -8.49 35.53 23.06
CA SER A 371 -9.94 35.73 23.16
C SER A 371 -10.65 35.60 21.81
N TRP A 372 -9.99 35.87 20.68
CA TRP A 372 -10.54 35.59 19.36
C TRP A 372 -10.62 34.08 19.11
N ILE A 373 -9.56 33.33 19.45
CA ILE A 373 -9.54 31.86 19.37
C ILE A 373 -10.70 31.28 20.18
N GLU A 374 -10.85 31.67 21.46
CA GLU A 374 -11.94 31.19 22.32
C GLU A 374 -13.35 31.38 21.73
N ARG A 375 -13.56 32.46 20.95
CA ARG A 375 -14.84 32.73 20.27
C ARG A 375 -15.10 31.81 19.08
N GLN A 376 -14.06 31.22 18.49
CA GLN A 376 -14.20 30.26 17.39
C GLN A 376 -14.60 28.86 17.85
N GLN A 377 -14.62 28.58 19.15
CA GLN A 377 -15.00 27.26 19.65
C GLN A 377 -16.46 26.92 19.31
N ILE A 378 -16.69 25.78 18.68
CA ILE A 378 -18.04 25.29 18.38
C ILE A 378 -18.65 24.70 19.65
N ARG A 379 -19.75 25.29 20.12
CA ARG A 379 -20.40 24.92 21.40
C ARG A 379 -21.81 24.35 21.27
N LYS A 380 -22.40 24.41 20.08
CA LYS A 380 -23.82 24.07 19.86
C LYS A 380 -24.05 23.08 18.73
N CYS A 381 -23.43 23.31 17.57
CA CYS A 381 -23.62 22.46 16.41
C CYS A 381 -23.06 21.06 16.68
N LYS A 382 -23.89 20.02 16.52
CA LYS A 382 -23.42 18.64 16.46
C LYS A 382 -23.19 18.30 15.01
N GLY A 383 -21.93 18.40 14.61
CA GLY A 383 -21.50 18.07 13.27
C GLY A 383 -21.65 16.59 12.91
N ASP A 384 -21.21 16.28 11.72
CA ASP A 384 -21.36 14.96 11.10
C ASP A 384 -20.62 13.85 11.86
N TRP A 385 -19.52 14.19 12.53
CA TRP A 385 -18.79 13.30 13.44
C TRP A 385 -19.70 12.68 14.53
N SER A 386 -20.80 13.34 14.88
CA SER A 386 -21.74 12.88 15.91
C SER A 386 -22.55 11.65 15.49
N HIS A 387 -22.57 11.27 14.20
CA HIS A 387 -23.21 10.04 13.74
C HIS A 387 -22.66 8.79 14.42
N TYR A 388 -21.35 8.75 14.68
CA TYR A 388 -20.70 7.64 15.37
C TYR A 388 -20.25 7.99 16.81
N ARG A 389 -20.38 9.25 17.22
CA ARG A 389 -19.99 9.77 18.54
C ARG A 389 -21.06 10.67 19.17
N SER A 390 -22.33 10.27 19.07
CA SER A 390 -23.50 11.08 19.46
C SER A 390 -23.56 11.52 20.92
N HIS A 391 -22.85 10.80 21.80
CA HIS A 391 -22.75 11.07 23.23
C HIS A 391 -21.81 12.25 23.55
N LEU A 392 -20.89 12.61 22.66
CA LEU A 392 -19.96 13.72 22.88
C LEU A 392 -20.68 15.07 22.73
N GLN A 393 -20.17 16.04 23.48
CA GLN A 393 -20.59 17.44 23.36
C GLN A 393 -19.68 18.15 22.34
N PRO A 394 -20.22 19.07 21.52
CA PRO A 394 -19.40 19.84 20.60
C PRO A 394 -18.48 20.79 21.35
N ALA A 395 -17.19 20.75 21.03
CA ALA A 395 -16.18 21.62 21.62
C ALA A 395 -14.92 21.83 20.75
N GLY A 396 -14.96 21.37 19.50
CA GLY A 396 -13.84 21.49 18.56
C GLY A 396 -13.71 22.89 17.96
N PHE A 397 -12.63 23.06 17.22
CA PHE A 397 -12.30 24.21 16.40
C PHE A 397 -12.18 23.75 14.95
N THR A 398 -12.30 24.69 14.01
CA THR A 398 -12.25 24.46 12.57
C THR A 398 -11.10 25.22 11.96
N PHE A 399 -10.57 24.73 10.85
CA PHE A 399 -9.59 25.47 10.03
C PHE A 399 -10.07 26.87 9.55
N GLN A 400 -11.33 26.95 9.10
CA GLN A 400 -11.96 28.15 8.52
C GLN A 400 -12.66 29.04 9.57
N TYR A 401 -13.23 30.18 9.13
CA TYR A 401 -14.12 31.01 9.96
C TYR A 401 -15.46 30.35 10.28
N HIS A 402 -16.03 29.61 9.32
CA HIS A 402 -17.36 29.03 9.38
C HIS A 402 -17.31 27.62 8.81
N ASN A 403 -17.45 26.61 9.68
CA ASN A 403 -17.47 25.20 9.30
C ASN A 403 -17.98 24.34 10.49
N ASP A 404 -19.07 24.79 11.12
CA ASP A 404 -19.60 24.26 12.39
C ASP A 404 -19.88 22.75 12.34
N TRP A 405 -20.18 22.20 11.16
CA TRP A 405 -20.40 20.78 10.94
C TRP A 405 -19.12 19.92 10.98
N TYR A 406 -17.97 20.53 10.78
CA TYR A 406 -16.71 19.82 10.52
C TYR A 406 -15.51 20.41 11.30
N PRO A 407 -15.58 20.44 12.65
CA PRO A 407 -14.38 20.68 13.46
C PRO A 407 -13.34 19.59 13.24
N ASP A 408 -12.07 19.96 13.37
CA ASP A 408 -10.94 19.06 13.19
C ASP A 408 -10.02 19.03 14.41
N LEU A 409 -9.28 17.93 14.53
CA LEU A 409 -8.47 17.58 15.69
C LEU A 409 -7.13 18.33 15.71
N ASP A 410 -6.64 18.75 14.54
CA ASP A 410 -5.43 19.55 14.43
C ASP A 410 -5.66 20.97 14.96
N ASP A 411 -6.67 21.68 14.43
CA ASP A 411 -7.03 23.01 14.90
C ASP A 411 -7.44 22.99 16.37
N THR A 412 -8.18 21.96 16.80
CA THR A 412 -8.59 21.82 18.21
C THR A 412 -7.38 21.64 19.14
N SER A 413 -6.42 20.79 18.77
CA SER A 413 -5.22 20.54 19.58
C SER A 413 -4.30 21.77 19.61
N ALA A 414 -4.10 22.42 18.47
CA ALA A 414 -3.32 23.66 18.35
C ALA A 414 -3.97 24.82 19.13
N ALA A 415 -5.30 24.94 19.11
CA ALA A 415 -6.03 25.91 19.93
C ALA A 415 -5.78 25.67 21.42
N VAL A 416 -5.90 24.44 21.91
CA VAL A 416 -5.62 24.09 23.31
C VAL A 416 -4.18 24.45 23.69
N ILE A 417 -3.20 24.09 22.87
CA ILE A 417 -1.78 24.43 23.09
C ILE A 417 -1.60 25.95 23.18
N SER A 418 -2.16 26.70 22.23
CA SER A 418 -2.02 28.16 22.17
C SER A 418 -2.61 28.86 23.41
N LEU A 419 -3.78 28.42 23.88
CA LEU A 419 -4.45 28.98 25.07
C LEU A 419 -3.69 28.64 26.36
N LEU A 420 -3.17 27.42 26.48
CA LEU A 420 -2.35 27.01 27.63
C LEU A 420 -1.02 27.74 27.67
N ARG A 421 -0.37 27.95 26.52
CA ARG A 421 0.87 28.71 26.38
C ARG A 421 0.68 30.19 26.72
N GLN A 422 -0.42 30.79 26.26
CA GLN A 422 -0.71 32.20 26.52
C GLN A 422 -1.07 32.43 27.99
N ASN A 423 -1.89 31.55 28.57
CA ASN A 423 -2.27 31.61 29.98
C ASN A 423 -2.43 30.20 30.57
N PRO A 424 -1.47 29.71 31.36
CA PRO A 424 -1.57 28.40 32.01
C PRO A 424 -2.76 28.22 32.97
N ALA A 425 -3.45 29.30 33.36
CA ALA A 425 -4.68 29.21 34.14
C ALA A 425 -5.91 28.79 33.31
N SER A 426 -5.81 28.84 31.98
CA SER A 426 -6.85 28.34 31.09
C SER A 426 -7.04 26.82 31.15
N VAL A 427 -6.13 26.06 31.79
CA VAL A 427 -6.26 24.59 31.94
C VAL A 427 -7.55 24.18 32.68
N THR A 428 -8.06 25.03 33.57
CA THR A 428 -9.34 24.82 34.26
C THR A 428 -10.53 25.53 33.60
N SER A 429 -10.31 26.17 32.44
CA SER A 429 -11.38 26.82 31.70
C SER A 429 -12.31 25.79 31.06
N ASP A 430 -13.59 26.15 30.93
CA ASP A 430 -14.58 25.32 30.25
C ASP A 430 -14.20 25.08 28.78
N THR A 431 -13.59 26.07 28.11
CA THR A 431 -13.10 25.98 26.73
C THR A 431 -12.10 24.83 26.59
N VAL A 432 -11.03 24.82 27.39
CA VAL A 432 -9.96 23.82 27.30
C VAL A 432 -10.45 22.44 27.72
N ILE A 433 -11.18 22.33 28.83
CA ILE A 433 -11.65 21.03 29.34
C ILE A 433 -12.55 20.34 28.31
N LYS A 434 -13.53 21.05 27.76
CA LYS A 434 -14.45 20.47 26.78
C LYS A 434 -13.75 20.09 25.49
N ALA A 435 -12.79 20.90 25.02
CA ALA A 435 -11.99 20.57 23.84
C ALA A 435 -11.18 19.27 24.08
N VAL A 436 -10.55 19.13 25.25
CA VAL A 436 -9.82 17.91 25.63
C VAL A 436 -10.72 16.68 25.75
N GLU A 437 -11.90 16.82 26.35
CA GLU A 437 -12.90 15.74 26.41
C GLU A 437 -13.37 15.33 25.01
N TRP A 438 -13.61 16.30 24.12
CA TRP A 438 -14.00 16.04 22.74
C TRP A 438 -12.87 15.33 21.97
N MET A 439 -11.62 15.80 22.07
CA MET A 439 -10.46 15.13 21.46
C MET A 439 -10.32 13.68 21.93
N CYS A 440 -10.41 13.43 23.25
CA CYS A 440 -10.35 12.07 23.80
C CYS A 440 -11.47 11.17 23.28
N GLY A 441 -12.69 11.70 23.13
CA GLY A 441 -13.85 10.96 22.61
C GLY A 441 -13.77 10.64 21.11
N MET A 442 -13.00 11.42 20.36
CA MET A 442 -12.79 11.27 18.93
C MET A 442 -11.67 10.26 18.57
N GLN A 443 -11.02 9.64 19.56
CA GLN A 443 -9.97 8.65 19.30
C GLN A 443 -10.52 7.43 18.55
N ASN A 444 -9.73 6.95 17.60
CA ASN A 444 -10.06 5.79 16.78
C ASN A 444 -9.75 4.48 17.51
N TRP A 445 -10.39 3.40 17.05
CA TRP A 445 -10.16 2.05 17.60
C TRP A 445 -8.72 1.54 17.44
N ASP A 446 -7.98 2.07 16.46
CA ASP A 446 -6.57 1.75 16.22
C ASP A 446 -5.59 2.52 17.12
N ASN A 447 -6.15 3.32 18.05
CA ASN A 447 -5.46 4.15 19.03
C ASN A 447 -4.91 5.49 18.52
N GLY A 448 -5.05 5.80 17.23
CA GLY A 448 -4.69 7.10 16.67
C GLY A 448 -5.88 8.05 16.50
N TRP A 449 -5.65 9.14 15.78
CA TRP A 449 -6.68 10.10 15.35
C TRP A 449 -6.56 10.40 13.85
N GLY A 450 -7.72 10.41 13.18
CA GLY A 450 -7.89 11.07 11.88
C GLY A 450 -8.13 12.57 12.07
N ALA A 451 -8.31 13.33 10.99
CA ALA A 451 -8.42 14.79 11.11
C ALA A 451 -9.80 15.25 11.62
N PHE A 452 -10.91 14.69 11.09
CA PHE A 452 -12.27 15.20 11.34
C PHE A 452 -13.18 14.17 11.99
N GLU A 453 -13.03 12.89 11.66
CA GLU A 453 -14.01 11.86 12.01
C GLU A 453 -13.40 10.62 12.64
N ALA A 454 -14.13 10.07 13.60
CA ALA A 454 -13.74 8.84 14.26
C ALA A 454 -14.09 7.59 13.43
N ASP A 455 -13.17 6.63 13.35
CA ASP A 455 -13.29 5.34 12.68
C ASP A 455 -13.66 5.45 11.17
N ASN A 456 -13.14 6.47 10.48
CA ASN A 456 -13.27 6.70 9.03
C ASN A 456 -12.09 6.05 8.25
N ASP A 457 -11.89 4.74 8.45
CA ASP A 457 -10.69 4.00 8.02
C ASP A 457 -10.99 2.92 6.95
N ARG A 458 -12.13 3.03 6.26
CA ARG A 458 -12.59 2.04 5.28
C ARG A 458 -11.88 2.20 3.93
N LEU A 459 -10.54 2.10 3.93
CA LEU A 459 -9.67 2.39 2.76
C LEU A 459 -10.05 1.66 1.47
N TRP A 460 -10.74 0.53 1.55
CA TRP A 460 -11.29 -0.16 0.36
C TRP A 460 -12.34 0.67 -0.40
N LEU A 461 -12.91 1.72 0.19
CA LEU A 461 -13.75 2.68 -0.52
C LEU A 461 -12.98 3.40 -1.63
N ASN A 462 -11.65 3.56 -1.49
CA ASN A 462 -10.81 4.13 -2.53
C ASN A 462 -10.77 3.29 -3.82
N GLU A 463 -11.23 2.03 -3.77
CA GLU A 463 -11.34 1.15 -4.95
C GLU A 463 -12.62 1.38 -5.76
N ILE A 464 -13.52 2.28 -5.31
CA ILE A 464 -14.65 2.73 -6.11
C ILE A 464 -14.09 3.51 -7.32
N PRO A 465 -14.53 3.27 -8.56
CA PRO A 465 -13.99 3.92 -9.76
C PRO A 465 -13.99 5.46 -9.74
N PHE A 466 -14.86 6.06 -8.93
CA PHE A 466 -14.87 7.50 -8.69
C PHE A 466 -13.64 8.02 -7.93
N SER A 467 -13.00 7.19 -7.10
CA SER A 467 -11.92 7.56 -6.18
C SER A 467 -10.52 7.34 -6.77
N ASP A 468 -10.25 7.90 -7.95
CA ASP A 468 -8.93 7.82 -8.57
C ASP A 468 -7.83 8.62 -7.85
N LEU A 469 -8.20 9.44 -6.86
CA LEU A 469 -7.29 10.20 -5.98
C LEU A 469 -7.05 9.57 -4.60
N ASN A 470 -7.62 8.38 -4.30
CA ASN A 470 -7.49 7.70 -2.99
C ASN A 470 -7.85 8.58 -1.76
N ALA A 471 -8.83 9.47 -1.90
CA ALA A 471 -9.14 10.50 -0.91
C ALA A 471 -10.51 10.32 -0.25
N LEU A 472 -11.14 9.14 -0.30
CA LEU A 472 -12.48 8.94 0.27
C LEU A 472 -12.49 8.67 1.78
N CYS A 473 -11.36 8.51 2.44
CA CYS A 473 -11.28 8.14 3.86
C CYS A 473 -10.40 9.10 4.67
N ASP A 474 -10.64 9.13 5.97
CA ASP A 474 -9.92 9.94 6.97
C ASP A 474 -9.34 9.02 8.08
N PRO A 475 -8.32 8.19 7.77
CA PRO A 475 -7.73 7.24 8.71
C PRO A 475 -6.85 7.94 9.75
N SER A 476 -6.47 7.21 10.81
CA SER A 476 -5.49 7.70 11.78
C SER A 476 -4.13 7.98 11.15
N THR A 477 -3.50 9.10 11.51
CA THR A 477 -2.19 9.51 10.99
C THR A 477 -1.24 10.00 12.08
N SER A 478 0.07 9.92 11.82
CA SER A 478 1.10 10.15 12.86
C SER A 478 1.23 11.63 13.24
N ASP A 479 1.05 12.54 12.28
CA ASP A 479 1.06 13.98 12.51
C ASP A 479 -0.14 14.42 13.36
N ILE A 480 -1.37 14.05 12.99
CA ILE A 480 -2.56 14.39 13.77
C ILE A 480 -2.47 13.81 15.19
N THR A 481 -2.10 12.53 15.30
CA THR A 481 -1.93 11.88 16.60
C THR A 481 -0.84 12.55 17.43
N GLY A 482 0.23 13.03 16.79
CA GLY A 482 1.28 13.84 17.41
C GLY A 482 0.74 15.16 17.99
N HIS A 483 0.01 15.95 17.22
CA HIS A 483 -0.55 17.23 17.70
C HIS A 483 -1.51 17.05 18.86
N VAL A 484 -2.44 16.08 18.76
CA VAL A 484 -3.37 15.76 19.84
C VAL A 484 -2.60 15.33 21.09
N LEU A 485 -1.61 14.43 20.95
CA LEU A 485 -0.81 13.96 22.08
C LEU A 485 0.02 15.09 22.72
N GLU A 486 0.53 16.06 21.95
CA GLU A 486 1.20 17.24 22.48
C GLU A 486 0.25 18.09 23.33
N ALA A 487 -0.97 18.35 22.85
CA ALA A 487 -1.98 19.10 23.59
C ALA A 487 -2.38 18.37 24.89
N LEU A 488 -2.57 17.06 24.84
CA LEU A 488 -2.89 16.22 26.01
C LEU A 488 -1.74 16.17 27.03
N GLY A 489 -0.49 16.09 26.57
CA GLY A 489 0.70 16.12 27.41
C GLY A 489 0.85 17.46 28.13
N MET A 490 0.67 18.57 27.41
CA MET A 490 0.68 19.92 27.98
C MET A 490 -0.45 20.12 29.00
N PHE A 491 -1.68 19.71 28.66
CA PHE A 491 -2.82 19.78 29.57
C PHE A 491 -2.56 19.00 30.87
N SER A 492 -2.09 17.76 30.76
CA SER A 492 -1.77 16.91 31.92
C SER A 492 -0.73 17.56 32.84
N LYS A 493 0.35 18.08 32.25
CA LYS A 493 1.43 18.75 32.99
C LYS A 493 0.93 19.99 33.74
N GLU A 494 0.19 20.87 33.06
CA GLU A 494 -0.32 22.10 33.67
C GLU A 494 -1.35 21.81 34.78
N LEU A 495 -2.24 20.83 34.56
CA LEU A 495 -3.25 20.45 35.55
C LEU A 495 -2.63 19.82 36.81
N LEU A 496 -1.64 18.93 36.64
CA LEU A 496 -0.90 18.32 37.74
C LEU A 496 -0.09 19.34 38.54
N SER A 497 0.54 20.32 37.88
CA SER A 497 1.34 21.37 38.54
C SER A 497 0.53 22.21 39.53
N ARG A 498 -0.79 22.30 39.33
CA ARG A 498 -1.71 23.05 40.20
C ARG A 498 -2.13 22.29 41.46
N GLY A 499 -1.90 20.98 41.53
CA GLY A 499 -2.25 20.16 42.70
C GLY A 499 -3.76 20.12 42.99
N THR A 500 -4.62 20.23 41.97
CA THR A 500 -6.07 20.24 42.16
C THR A 500 -6.58 18.90 42.69
N LYS A 501 -7.48 18.94 43.69
CA LYS A 501 -8.09 17.77 44.34
C LYS A 501 -9.56 17.56 43.96
N ASP A 502 -10.09 18.37 43.04
CA ASP A 502 -11.46 18.24 42.59
C ASP A 502 -11.63 16.99 41.72
N TYR A 503 -12.59 16.15 42.09
CA TYR A 503 -12.90 14.88 41.45
C TYR A 503 -13.16 15.04 39.94
N LYS A 504 -13.76 16.16 39.51
CA LYS A 504 -14.02 16.44 38.09
C LYS A 504 -12.72 16.39 37.27
N TYR A 505 -11.66 17.07 37.72
CA TYR A 505 -10.40 17.14 37.00
C TYR A 505 -9.65 15.81 37.02
N TRP A 506 -9.83 15.01 38.08
CA TRP A 506 -9.27 13.68 38.15
C TRP A 506 -9.84 12.74 37.08
N CYS A 507 -11.17 12.75 36.87
CA CYS A 507 -11.80 11.95 35.82
C CYS A 507 -11.33 12.31 34.41
N VAL A 508 -11.16 13.62 34.13
CA VAL A 508 -10.63 14.08 32.84
C VAL A 508 -9.18 13.61 32.68
N LEU A 509 -8.36 13.78 33.71
CA LEU A 509 -6.95 13.37 33.68
C LEU A 509 -6.78 11.86 33.46
N GLU A 510 -7.63 11.01 34.07
CA GLU A 510 -7.62 9.56 33.85
C GLU A 510 -7.94 9.23 32.38
N THR A 511 -8.94 9.90 31.81
CA THR A 511 -9.32 9.75 30.40
C THR A 511 -8.18 10.15 29.47
N VAL A 512 -7.55 11.30 29.75
CA VAL A 512 -6.40 11.83 29.01
C VAL A 512 -5.20 10.89 29.09
N THR A 513 -4.90 10.36 30.28
CA THR A 513 -3.79 9.41 30.48
C THR A 513 -4.02 8.15 29.66
N ALA A 514 -5.24 7.59 29.72
CA ALA A 514 -5.60 6.39 28.96
C ALA A 514 -5.52 6.63 27.44
N ALA A 515 -6.01 7.77 26.95
CA ALA A 515 -5.93 8.14 25.54
C ALA A 515 -4.47 8.35 25.09
N SER A 516 -3.64 9.01 25.92
CA SER A 516 -2.24 9.27 25.64
C SER A 516 -1.41 7.98 25.55
N ASN A 517 -1.61 7.03 26.47
CA ASN A 517 -0.91 5.75 26.43
C ASN A 517 -1.24 4.96 25.15
N ARG A 518 -2.52 4.96 24.75
CA ARG A 518 -2.97 4.36 23.49
C ARG A 518 -2.30 5.05 22.28
N ALA A 519 -2.25 6.39 22.28
CA ALA A 519 -1.60 7.19 21.24
C ALA A 519 -0.11 6.85 21.06
N ILE A 520 0.61 6.72 22.17
CA ILE A 520 2.04 6.39 22.16
C ILE A 520 2.25 5.01 21.51
N HIS A 521 1.40 4.02 21.81
CA HIS A 521 1.45 2.73 21.14
C HIS A 521 1.17 2.82 19.63
N PHE A 522 0.18 3.63 19.21
CA PHE A 522 -0.05 3.89 17.79
C PHE A 522 1.20 4.46 17.12
N LEU A 523 1.82 5.48 17.71
CA LEU A 523 3.03 6.09 17.18
C LEU A 523 4.22 5.11 17.15
N ALA A 524 4.36 4.23 18.13
CA ALA A 524 5.39 3.18 18.12
C ALA A 524 5.21 2.20 16.95
N VAL A 525 3.95 1.91 16.58
CA VAL A 525 3.62 1.05 15.43
C VAL A 525 3.88 1.76 14.10
N GLN A 526 3.58 3.05 14.02
CA GLN A 526 3.75 3.87 12.81
C GLN A 526 5.19 4.32 12.56
N GLN A 527 6.08 4.20 13.54
CA GLN A 527 7.47 4.60 13.37
C GLN A 527 8.18 3.72 12.32
N GLU A 528 8.84 4.37 11.37
CA GLU A 528 9.61 3.67 10.35
C GLU A 528 10.88 3.02 10.92
N THR A 529 11.39 2.00 10.23
CA THR A 529 12.65 1.33 10.62
C THR A 529 13.85 2.28 10.68
N PHE A 530 13.84 3.34 9.87
CA PHE A 530 14.84 4.40 9.91
C PHE A 530 14.56 5.50 10.95
N GLY A 531 13.48 5.39 11.72
CA GLY A 531 13.18 6.19 12.91
C GLY A 531 12.22 7.35 12.72
N ALA A 532 11.77 7.66 11.50
CA ALA A 532 10.89 8.80 11.22
C ALA A 532 9.41 8.42 11.29
N TRP A 533 8.55 9.44 11.30
CA TRP A 533 7.09 9.32 11.11
C TRP A 533 6.64 10.07 9.87
N TRP A 534 5.70 9.48 9.14
CA TRP A 534 5.10 10.07 7.95
C TRP A 534 4.16 11.24 8.30
N GLY A 535 4.18 12.30 7.50
CA GLY A 535 3.27 13.44 7.62
C GLY A 535 2.25 13.42 6.48
N ARG A 536 0.96 13.33 6.79
CA ARG A 536 -0.15 13.32 5.84
C ARG A 536 -0.51 14.73 5.36
N TRP A 537 -0.48 15.69 6.27
CA TRP A 537 -0.98 17.07 6.06
C TRP A 537 0.15 18.10 5.90
N GLY A 538 1.35 17.78 6.36
CA GLY A 538 2.56 18.55 6.10
C GLY A 538 3.65 17.72 5.42
N ILE A 539 4.47 18.37 4.60
CA ILE A 539 5.46 17.70 3.74
C ILE A 539 6.74 17.41 4.53
N ASN A 540 7.19 16.18 4.75
CA ASN A 540 6.50 14.89 4.81
C ASN A 540 7.02 14.24 6.12
N TYR A 541 8.15 13.52 6.06
CA TYR A 541 8.73 12.89 7.23
C TYR A 541 9.33 13.87 8.25
N VAL A 542 9.85 15.02 7.81
CA VAL A 542 10.34 16.06 8.73
C VAL A 542 9.17 16.61 9.55
N TYR A 543 8.05 16.90 8.88
CA TYR A 543 6.83 17.38 9.52
C TYR A 543 6.28 16.36 10.53
N GLY A 544 5.97 15.13 10.08
CA GLY A 544 5.44 14.08 10.94
C GLY A 544 6.35 13.76 12.13
N THR A 545 7.66 13.66 11.89
CA THR A 545 8.64 13.42 12.96
C THR A 545 8.71 14.57 13.95
N SER A 546 8.63 15.83 13.49
CA SER A 546 8.66 16.99 14.38
C SER A 546 7.43 17.07 15.29
N ALA A 547 6.24 16.79 14.76
CA ALA A 547 4.99 16.74 15.52
C ALA A 547 5.06 15.66 16.61
N VAL A 548 5.48 14.44 16.22
CA VAL A 548 5.58 13.30 17.15
C VAL A 548 6.64 13.54 18.23
N LEU A 549 7.82 14.05 17.88
CA LEU A 549 8.88 14.32 18.88
C LEU A 549 8.46 15.40 19.87
N SER A 550 7.74 16.43 19.43
CA SER A 550 7.21 17.50 20.29
C SER A 550 6.21 16.94 21.32
N ALA A 551 5.39 15.97 20.90
CA ALA A 551 4.46 15.28 21.78
C ALA A 551 5.16 14.35 22.78
N LEU A 552 6.05 13.49 22.30
CA LEU A 552 6.75 12.48 23.11
C LEU A 552 7.64 13.11 24.21
N ALA A 553 8.09 14.35 24.01
CA ALA A 553 8.86 15.09 25.01
C ALA A 553 8.11 15.26 26.35
N TYR A 554 6.78 15.19 26.37
CA TYR A 554 5.98 15.24 27.61
C TYR A 554 5.93 13.92 28.37
N PHE A 555 6.37 12.80 27.76
CA PHE A 555 6.22 11.45 28.30
C PHE A 555 7.57 10.72 28.47
N CYS A 556 8.69 11.35 28.10
CA CYS A 556 9.99 10.69 28.04
C CYS A 556 10.62 10.35 29.39
N GLU A 557 10.26 11.05 30.47
CA GLU A 557 10.83 10.81 31.81
C GLU A 557 10.34 9.49 32.42
N SER A 558 9.17 9.00 32.00
CA SER A 558 8.45 7.89 32.63
C SER A 558 8.42 6.60 31.80
N ASP A 559 8.91 6.61 30.56
CA ASP A 559 8.72 5.49 29.62
C ASP A 559 9.96 5.24 28.74
N GLU A 560 10.56 4.05 28.88
CA GLU A 560 11.73 3.61 28.10
C GLU A 560 11.43 3.49 26.60
N MET A 561 10.23 3.02 26.23
CA MET A 561 9.81 2.90 24.83
C MET A 561 9.77 4.28 24.18
N VAL A 562 9.26 5.28 24.89
CA VAL A 562 9.25 6.68 24.42
C VAL A 562 10.67 7.20 24.21
N GLN A 563 11.60 6.90 25.12
CA GLN A 563 13.01 7.29 24.98
C GLN A 563 13.67 6.67 23.74
N GLU A 564 13.40 5.39 23.47
CA GLU A 564 13.90 4.70 22.27
C GLU A 564 13.34 5.30 20.98
N MET A 565 12.02 5.50 20.93
CA MET A 565 11.33 6.13 19.80
C MET A 565 11.91 7.52 19.50
N MET A 566 12.06 8.36 20.54
CA MET A 566 12.63 9.69 20.40
C MET A 566 14.09 9.66 19.93
N SER A 567 14.90 8.76 20.49
CA SER A 567 16.30 8.60 20.11
C SER A 567 16.46 8.24 18.63
N ALA A 568 15.61 7.34 18.12
CA ALA A 568 15.60 6.98 16.70
C ALA A 568 15.17 8.16 15.81
N GLY A 569 14.09 8.88 16.17
CA GLY A 569 13.63 10.04 15.41
C GLY A 569 14.63 11.20 15.38
N VAL A 570 15.26 11.51 16.53
CA VAL A 570 16.31 12.54 16.62
C VAL A 570 17.55 12.14 15.82
N ARG A 571 17.95 10.86 15.86
CA ARG A 571 19.06 10.36 15.05
C ARG A 571 18.78 10.52 13.56
N TRP A 572 17.55 10.22 13.13
CA TRP A 572 17.12 10.41 11.76
C TRP A 572 17.15 11.88 11.35
N LEU A 573 16.56 12.79 12.15
CA LEU A 573 16.58 14.23 11.85
C LEU A 573 18.01 14.77 11.69
N LYS A 574 18.93 14.38 12.58
CA LYS A 574 20.35 14.75 12.46
C LYS A 574 21.01 14.19 11.20
N HIS A 575 20.61 12.99 10.79
CA HIS A 575 21.14 12.34 9.58
C HIS A 575 20.68 13.03 8.29
N VAL A 576 19.47 13.59 8.26
CA VAL A 576 18.90 14.26 7.07
C VAL A 576 19.08 15.79 7.08
N GLN A 577 19.95 16.31 7.95
CA GLN A 577 20.30 17.73 7.97
C GLN A 577 21.11 18.09 6.72
N ASN A 578 20.76 19.19 6.06
CA ASN A 578 21.47 19.68 4.89
C ASN A 578 22.84 20.29 5.28
N PRO A 579 23.79 20.40 4.34
CA PRO A 579 25.10 21.03 4.59
C PRO A 579 25.03 22.50 5.04
N ASP A 580 23.95 23.20 4.72
CA ASP A 580 23.68 24.59 5.15
C ASP A 580 23.13 24.69 6.59
N GLY A 581 22.90 23.54 7.24
CA GLY A 581 22.35 23.43 8.59
C GLY A 581 20.82 23.36 8.66
N GLY A 582 20.11 23.54 7.55
CA GLY A 582 18.65 23.45 7.48
C GLY A 582 18.11 22.04 7.20
N TRP A 583 16.79 21.96 7.05
CA TRP A 583 16.08 20.79 6.56
C TRP A 583 15.15 21.20 5.41
N GLY A 584 15.11 20.41 4.35
CA GLY A 584 14.21 20.64 3.23
C GLY A 584 14.15 19.41 2.33
N LYS A 585 12.99 19.14 1.74
CA LYS A 585 12.82 18.04 0.78
C LYS A 585 11.86 18.46 -0.32
N ALA A 586 12.23 18.20 -1.58
CA ALA A 586 11.35 18.40 -2.72
C ALA A 586 10.19 17.38 -2.71
N LEU A 587 9.03 17.79 -3.22
CA LEU A 587 7.91 16.90 -3.47
C LEU A 587 8.28 15.93 -4.61
N SER A 588 8.43 14.64 -4.31
CA SER A 588 8.72 13.63 -5.34
C SER A 588 7.43 13.10 -5.98
N PRO A 589 7.32 13.01 -7.33
CA PRO A 589 6.11 12.57 -8.04
C PRO A 589 5.62 11.18 -7.66
N THR A 590 6.54 10.25 -7.37
CA THR A 590 6.25 8.87 -6.98
C THR A 590 5.48 8.74 -5.66
N ARG A 591 5.43 9.81 -4.85
CA ARG A 591 4.75 9.84 -3.55
C ARG A 591 3.39 10.54 -3.57
N ILE A 592 2.98 11.11 -4.70
CA ILE A 592 1.67 11.77 -4.86
C ILE A 592 0.55 10.74 -5.11
N ASN A 593 0.90 9.55 -5.62
CA ASN A 593 -0.08 8.52 -6.01
C ASN A 593 -0.38 7.44 -4.94
N GLY A 594 0.01 7.62 -3.68
CA GLY A 594 -0.44 6.82 -2.52
C GLY A 594 -0.15 5.30 -2.54
N LYS A 595 0.34 4.72 -3.64
CA LYS A 595 0.28 3.27 -3.87
C LYS A 595 1.43 2.44 -3.31
N GLN A 596 2.46 3.05 -2.71
CA GLN A 596 3.68 2.28 -2.39
C GLN A 596 4.30 2.49 -0.99
N GLU A 597 3.82 3.42 -0.18
CA GLU A 597 4.36 3.67 1.18
C GLU A 597 3.26 3.86 2.25
N GLU A 598 1.99 3.53 1.97
CA GLU A 598 0.87 3.75 2.91
C GLU A 598 0.88 2.81 4.14
N TYR A 599 1.79 1.83 4.19
CA TYR A 599 1.90 0.90 5.30
C TYR A 599 3.35 0.87 5.80
N GLY A 600 3.63 1.73 6.79
CA GLY A 600 4.87 1.70 7.56
C GLY A 600 5.09 0.35 8.25
N ASN A 601 6.19 0.25 9.00
CA ASN A 601 6.70 -0.96 9.66
C ASN A 601 5.84 -1.53 10.83
N GLY A 602 4.51 -1.36 10.76
CA GLY A 602 3.51 -1.77 11.72
C GLY A 602 2.75 -3.04 11.34
N VAL A 603 1.68 -3.31 12.08
CA VAL A 603 0.74 -4.40 11.80
C VAL A 603 -0.47 -3.81 11.09
N PHE A 604 -0.80 -4.32 9.92
CA PHE A 604 -1.97 -3.88 9.18
C PHE A 604 -2.88 -5.06 8.86
N ARG A 605 -4.19 -4.79 8.77
CA ARG A 605 -5.20 -5.83 8.58
C ARG A 605 -5.69 -5.82 7.15
N ILE A 606 -5.53 -6.94 6.46
CA ILE A 606 -6.22 -7.24 5.20
C ILE A 606 -7.48 -8.05 5.56
N PRO A 607 -8.60 -7.99 4.80
CA PRO A 607 -9.77 -8.80 5.10
C PRO A 607 -9.44 -10.30 5.22
N GLY A 608 -9.49 -10.82 6.44
CA GLY A 608 -9.20 -12.23 6.76
C GLY A 608 -7.79 -12.52 7.29
N SER A 609 -6.85 -11.58 7.23
CA SER A 609 -5.49 -11.75 7.76
C SER A 609 -4.88 -10.48 8.40
N GLY A 610 -4.01 -10.66 9.39
CA GLY A 610 -3.15 -9.62 9.93
C GLY A 610 -1.75 -9.74 9.37
N VAL A 611 -1.27 -8.74 8.63
CA VAL A 611 0.10 -8.71 8.14
C VAL A 611 0.97 -8.10 9.23
N LEU A 612 1.98 -8.85 9.68
CA LEU A 612 2.92 -8.42 10.71
C LEU A 612 4.25 -8.00 10.06
N ALA A 613 4.87 -6.96 10.61
CA ALA A 613 6.19 -6.55 10.19
C ALA A 613 7.25 -7.65 10.44
N PRO A 614 8.26 -7.79 9.56
CA PRO A 614 9.31 -8.81 9.70
C PRO A 614 10.09 -8.76 11.04
N LYS A 615 10.13 -7.61 11.72
CA LYS A 615 10.77 -7.44 13.03
C LYS A 615 10.21 -8.37 14.11
N PHE A 616 8.95 -8.80 13.99
CA PHE A 616 8.30 -9.70 14.96
C PHE A 616 8.63 -11.17 14.73
N LEU A 617 9.42 -11.54 13.70
CA LEU A 617 9.73 -12.94 13.37
C LEU A 617 10.35 -13.74 14.52
N GLU A 618 11.28 -13.15 15.28
CA GLU A 618 11.90 -13.83 16.43
C GLU A 618 10.93 -14.03 17.59
N GLU A 619 9.99 -13.11 17.77
CA GLU A 619 8.97 -13.19 18.80
C GLU A 619 7.95 -14.29 18.47
N LEU A 620 7.43 -14.28 17.23
CA LEU A 620 6.48 -15.28 16.74
C LEU A 620 7.07 -16.70 16.79
N LYS A 621 8.37 -16.84 16.55
CA LYS A 621 9.10 -18.12 16.62
C LYS A 621 9.14 -18.73 18.02
N ARG A 622 9.03 -17.92 19.09
CA ARG A 622 9.07 -18.37 20.48
C ARG A 622 7.71 -18.86 20.99
N LEU A 623 6.62 -18.48 20.31
CA LEU A 623 5.27 -18.84 20.72
C LEU A 623 4.96 -20.32 20.43
N PRO A 624 4.20 -21.00 21.32
CA PRO A 624 3.85 -22.40 21.17
C PRO A 624 2.69 -22.62 20.15
N GLU A 625 2.54 -23.86 19.66
CA GLU A 625 1.53 -24.22 18.65
C GLU A 625 0.08 -24.05 19.14
N ASP A 626 -0.16 -24.11 20.45
CA ASP A 626 -1.48 -23.84 21.05
C ASP A 626 -1.85 -22.35 21.07
N VAL A 627 -0.91 -21.47 20.72
CA VAL A 627 -1.11 -20.04 20.49
C VAL A 627 -1.11 -19.72 19.00
N LEU A 628 -0.14 -20.24 18.23
CA LEU A 628 -0.01 -20.03 16.79
C LEU A 628 -0.02 -21.35 16.01
N ASP A 629 -1.08 -21.61 15.26
CA ASP A 629 -1.26 -22.86 14.52
C ASP A 629 -1.02 -22.67 13.01
N ALA A 630 0.00 -23.34 12.47
CA ALA A 630 0.33 -23.31 11.05
C ALA A 630 -0.52 -24.27 10.20
N ALA A 631 -0.99 -25.37 10.77
CA ALA A 631 -1.79 -26.37 10.06
C ALA A 631 -3.20 -25.83 9.81
N GLU A 632 -3.80 -25.21 10.83
CA GLU A 632 -5.12 -24.57 10.71
C GLU A 632 -5.11 -23.41 9.71
N ALA A 633 -4.05 -22.59 9.71
CA ALA A 633 -3.88 -21.52 8.72
C ALA A 633 -3.83 -22.05 7.27
N ASN A 634 -3.07 -23.12 7.03
CA ASN A 634 -2.99 -23.75 5.71
C ASN A 634 -4.30 -24.43 5.31
N PHE A 635 -5.00 -25.05 6.26
CA PHE A 635 -6.31 -25.67 6.04
C PHE A 635 -7.35 -24.63 5.63
N GLU A 636 -7.42 -23.48 6.31
CA GLU A 636 -8.31 -22.38 5.91
C GLU A 636 -7.92 -21.79 4.55
N ARG A 637 -6.61 -21.58 4.30
CA ARG A 637 -6.10 -21.02 3.04
C ARG A 637 -6.48 -21.86 1.82
N LEU A 638 -6.39 -23.19 1.93
CA LEU A 638 -6.77 -24.11 0.86
C LEU A 638 -8.28 -24.40 0.81
N GLN A 639 -9.09 -23.70 1.61
CA GLN A 639 -10.53 -23.98 1.77
C GLN A 639 -10.78 -25.46 2.10
N GLY A 640 -9.96 -25.99 3.00
CA GLY A 640 -9.89 -27.41 3.38
C GLY A 640 -11.24 -28.00 3.71
N ARG A 641 -12.16 -27.24 4.33
CA ARG A 641 -13.55 -27.67 4.60
C ARG A 641 -14.33 -28.15 3.37
N TYR A 642 -14.02 -27.63 2.18
CA TYR A 642 -14.72 -27.96 0.93
C TYR A 642 -13.89 -28.86 0.02
N VAL A 643 -12.57 -28.73 0.08
CA VAL A 643 -11.62 -29.42 -0.79
C VAL A 643 -11.17 -30.76 -0.19
N THR A 644 -11.26 -30.92 1.14
CA THR A 644 -10.52 -31.96 1.89
C THR A 644 -11.32 -32.49 3.09
N PRO A 645 -11.15 -33.73 3.55
CA PRO A 645 -12.06 -34.31 4.54
C PRO A 645 -11.82 -33.86 5.99
N ASP A 646 -10.57 -33.60 6.42
CA ASP A 646 -10.28 -33.20 7.80
C ASP A 646 -8.87 -32.60 7.99
N LYS A 647 -8.71 -31.73 8.99
CA LYS A 647 -7.44 -31.13 9.42
C LYS A 647 -6.53 -32.14 10.14
N ASP A 648 -7.11 -33.09 10.88
CA ASP A 648 -6.40 -34.04 11.74
C ASP A 648 -5.80 -35.23 10.97
N VAL A 649 -6.07 -35.30 9.66
CA VAL A 649 -5.58 -36.37 8.76
C VAL A 649 -4.18 -36.03 8.21
N THR A 650 -3.70 -34.79 8.30
CA THR A 650 -2.48 -34.35 7.57
C THR A 650 -1.21 -34.29 8.44
N HIS A 651 -0.65 -35.44 8.83
CA HIS A 651 0.63 -35.51 9.58
C HIS A 651 1.90 -35.42 8.71
N VAL A 652 1.75 -34.90 7.50
CA VAL A 652 2.75 -34.90 6.42
C VAL A 652 4.09 -34.31 6.86
N SER A 653 4.08 -33.22 7.63
CA SER A 653 5.31 -32.54 8.10
C SER A 653 6.15 -33.39 9.05
N GLY A 654 5.51 -34.25 9.86
CA GLY A 654 6.19 -35.15 10.79
C GLY A 654 6.95 -36.26 10.06
N TYR A 655 6.36 -36.81 8.99
CA TYR A 655 6.97 -37.85 8.15
C TYR A 655 8.20 -37.31 7.39
N ILE A 656 8.11 -36.10 6.82
CA ILE A 656 9.22 -35.48 6.09
C ILE A 656 10.45 -35.27 6.98
N ARG A 657 10.26 -34.77 8.21
CA ARG A 657 11.36 -34.51 9.14
C ARG A 657 11.96 -35.79 9.72
N SER A 658 11.09 -36.74 10.07
CA SER A 658 11.52 -37.96 10.75
C SER A 658 12.14 -38.98 9.81
N TRP A 659 11.71 -39.03 8.55
CA TRP A 659 12.08 -40.12 7.63
C TRP A 659 12.76 -39.68 6.35
N ILE A 660 12.24 -38.66 5.65
CA ILE A 660 12.83 -38.21 4.37
C ILE A 660 14.22 -37.64 4.62
N THR A 661 14.34 -36.65 5.49
CA THR A 661 15.62 -35.94 5.71
C THR A 661 16.77 -36.90 6.09
N PRO A 662 16.59 -37.85 7.01
CA PRO A 662 17.63 -38.85 7.31
C PRO A 662 17.87 -39.87 6.18
N ALA A 663 16.84 -40.19 5.37
CA ALA A 663 16.96 -41.14 4.28
C ALA A 663 17.62 -40.56 3.01
N LEU A 664 17.64 -39.22 2.86
CA LEU A 664 18.20 -38.53 1.69
C LEU A 664 19.62 -38.97 1.34
N GLY A 665 20.47 -39.30 2.32
CA GLY A 665 21.83 -39.77 2.06
C GLY A 665 21.90 -41.11 1.32
N ARG A 666 20.92 -41.99 1.54
CA ARG A 666 20.86 -43.35 0.98
C ARG A 666 20.14 -43.40 -0.37
N MET A 667 19.21 -42.47 -0.62
CA MET A 667 18.39 -42.45 -1.83
C MET A 667 19.01 -41.63 -2.98
N ARG A 668 20.22 -41.06 -2.80
CA ARG A 668 20.82 -40.13 -3.79
C ARG A 668 21.08 -40.77 -5.14
N SER A 669 21.62 -41.97 -5.16
CA SER A 669 21.89 -42.71 -6.40
C SER A 669 20.61 -43.00 -7.16
N GLU A 670 19.53 -43.32 -6.43
CA GLU A 670 18.20 -43.59 -7.00
C GLU A 670 17.55 -42.31 -7.55
N ILE A 671 17.72 -41.17 -6.83
CA ILE A 671 17.28 -39.84 -7.31
C ILE A 671 18.07 -39.45 -8.56
N GLN A 672 19.39 -39.64 -8.56
CA GLN A 672 20.25 -39.30 -9.70
C GLN A 672 19.91 -40.14 -10.94
N ASP A 673 19.67 -41.44 -10.78
CA ASP A 673 19.21 -42.32 -11.86
C ASP A 673 17.89 -41.82 -12.46
N GLU A 674 16.92 -41.49 -11.60
CA GLU A 674 15.63 -41.00 -12.06
C GLU A 674 15.72 -39.59 -12.67
N VAL A 675 16.60 -38.71 -12.19
CA VAL A 675 16.86 -37.39 -12.82
C VAL A 675 17.33 -37.57 -14.25
N LYS A 676 18.30 -38.45 -14.49
CA LYS A 676 18.77 -38.76 -15.86
C LYS A 676 17.64 -39.31 -16.71
N ASN A 677 16.85 -40.25 -16.18
CA ASN A 677 15.72 -40.82 -16.92
C ASN A 677 14.63 -39.79 -17.24
N ALA A 678 14.28 -38.93 -16.29
CA ALA A 678 13.28 -37.89 -16.44
C ALA A 678 13.69 -36.85 -17.49
N LEU A 679 14.96 -36.44 -17.50
CA LEU A 679 15.50 -35.53 -18.52
C LEU A 679 15.50 -36.19 -19.90
N LEU A 680 15.90 -37.47 -20.01
CA LEU A 680 15.85 -38.23 -21.26
C LEU A 680 14.44 -38.34 -21.84
N GLN A 681 13.41 -38.45 -20.99
CA GLN A 681 12.01 -38.58 -21.43
C GLN A 681 11.38 -37.23 -21.81
N GLU A 682 11.68 -36.16 -21.08
CA GLU A 682 10.96 -34.89 -21.22
C GLU A 682 11.72 -33.83 -22.03
N ILE A 683 13.05 -33.94 -22.17
CA ILE A 683 13.91 -33.01 -22.91
C ILE A 683 14.45 -33.71 -24.17
N SER A 684 14.44 -32.98 -25.29
CA SER A 684 14.96 -33.45 -26.59
C SER A 684 16.45 -33.83 -26.50
N GLN A 685 16.80 -34.98 -27.07
CA GLN A 685 18.18 -35.47 -27.23
C GLN A 685 18.77 -35.09 -28.60
N SER A 686 18.12 -34.17 -29.33
CA SER A 686 18.66 -33.69 -30.59
C SER A 686 19.81 -32.72 -30.35
N SER A 687 20.86 -32.82 -31.18
CA SER A 687 21.85 -31.75 -31.30
C SER A 687 21.29 -30.52 -32.03
N GLU A 688 20.11 -30.65 -32.65
CA GLU A 688 19.36 -29.52 -33.19
C GLU A 688 18.55 -28.80 -32.11
N TRP A 689 18.50 -27.48 -32.23
CA TRP A 689 17.73 -26.60 -31.35
C TRP A 689 16.24 -26.95 -31.38
N THR A 690 15.73 -27.43 -30.25
CA THR A 690 14.33 -27.85 -30.09
C THR A 690 13.60 -26.94 -29.11
N GLU A 691 12.37 -26.57 -29.46
CA GLU A 691 11.48 -25.75 -28.65
C GLU A 691 10.74 -26.59 -27.60
N ILE A 692 10.72 -26.15 -26.34
CA ILE A 692 10.03 -26.82 -25.23
C ILE A 692 9.29 -25.84 -24.34
N ASN A 693 8.12 -26.26 -23.84
CA ASN A 693 7.35 -25.54 -22.83
C ASN A 693 7.79 -25.96 -21.42
N LEU A 694 8.53 -25.09 -20.72
CA LEU A 694 9.06 -25.38 -19.37
C LEU A 694 7.95 -25.51 -18.32
N CYS A 695 6.87 -24.72 -18.42
CA CYS A 695 5.74 -24.78 -17.47
C CYS A 695 5.03 -26.14 -17.50
N GLN A 696 5.03 -26.83 -18.63
CA GLN A 696 4.48 -28.18 -18.78
C GLN A 696 5.51 -29.27 -18.42
N LYS A 697 6.77 -29.11 -18.84
CA LYS A 697 7.79 -30.15 -18.74
C LYS A 697 8.41 -30.27 -17.35
N THR A 698 8.68 -29.16 -16.69
CA THR A 698 9.36 -29.18 -15.38
C THR A 698 8.51 -29.86 -14.28
N PRO A 699 7.18 -29.63 -14.16
CA PRO A 699 6.36 -30.37 -13.18
C PRO A 699 6.36 -31.88 -13.41
N ARG A 700 6.44 -32.33 -14.67
CA ARG A 700 6.51 -33.76 -15.01
C ARG A 700 7.85 -34.38 -14.62
N ILE A 701 8.96 -33.67 -14.89
CA ILE A 701 10.30 -34.06 -14.44
C ILE A 701 10.32 -34.24 -12.92
N ILE A 702 9.81 -33.24 -12.18
CA ILE A 702 9.75 -33.32 -10.72
C ILE A 702 8.80 -34.42 -10.24
N ALA A 703 7.64 -34.60 -10.85
CA ALA A 703 6.71 -35.67 -10.48
C ALA A 703 7.34 -37.07 -10.61
N MET A 704 8.23 -37.29 -11.59
CA MET A 704 8.98 -38.56 -11.72
C MET A 704 10.06 -38.67 -10.63
N VAL A 705 10.90 -37.65 -10.47
CA VAL A 705 12.03 -37.64 -9.52
C VAL A 705 11.54 -37.73 -8.08
N THR A 706 10.62 -36.87 -7.66
CA THR A 706 9.99 -36.93 -6.33
C THR A 706 9.12 -38.18 -6.19
N GLY A 707 8.45 -38.60 -7.26
CA GLY A 707 7.66 -39.83 -7.30
C GLY A 707 8.49 -41.07 -6.95
N ARG A 708 9.76 -41.14 -7.40
CA ARG A 708 10.67 -42.25 -7.06
C ARG A 708 10.86 -42.39 -5.56
N ILE A 709 10.87 -41.28 -4.83
CA ILE A 709 10.99 -41.23 -3.38
C ILE A 709 9.65 -41.57 -2.72
N PHE A 710 8.55 -41.11 -3.30
CA PHE A 710 7.23 -41.15 -2.66
C PHE A 710 6.52 -42.48 -2.85
N VAL A 711 6.49 -43.00 -4.08
CA VAL A 711 5.71 -44.18 -4.47
C VAL A 711 6.55 -45.34 -5.01
N GLY A 712 7.86 -45.15 -5.11
CA GLY A 712 8.80 -46.15 -5.62
C GLY A 712 8.84 -46.22 -7.15
N LEU A 713 9.74 -47.07 -7.67
CA LEU A 713 10.06 -47.15 -9.10
C LEU A 713 8.86 -47.55 -9.99
N ASP A 714 8.05 -48.49 -9.52
CA ASP A 714 6.95 -49.08 -10.31
C ASP A 714 5.88 -48.03 -10.69
N LEU A 715 5.67 -47.02 -9.83
CA LEU A 715 4.62 -46.03 -9.99
C LEU A 715 5.14 -44.67 -10.46
N CYS A 716 6.40 -44.31 -10.17
CA CYS A 716 6.92 -42.98 -10.51
C CYS A 716 6.97 -42.71 -12.02
N ARG A 717 7.12 -43.75 -12.84
CA ARG A 717 7.12 -43.68 -14.31
C ARG A 717 5.74 -43.86 -14.94
N SER A 718 4.69 -44.08 -14.14
CA SER A 718 3.34 -44.25 -14.65
C SER A 718 2.77 -42.91 -15.12
N ALA A 719 2.39 -42.82 -16.41
CA ALA A 719 1.77 -41.62 -16.97
C ALA A 719 0.53 -41.17 -16.17
N ARG A 720 -0.25 -42.12 -15.64
CA ARG A 720 -1.42 -41.83 -14.80
C ARG A 720 -1.04 -41.21 -13.46
N TYR A 721 0.05 -41.66 -12.83
CA TYR A 721 0.53 -41.09 -11.58
C TYR A 721 1.09 -39.69 -11.79
N ILE A 722 1.88 -39.48 -12.85
CA ILE A 722 2.46 -38.17 -13.20
C ILE A 722 1.35 -37.14 -13.44
N GLU A 723 0.30 -37.49 -14.18
CA GLU A 723 -0.87 -36.63 -14.39
C GLU A 723 -1.56 -36.28 -13.06
N ILE A 724 -1.79 -37.28 -12.20
CA ILE A 724 -2.38 -37.06 -10.88
C ILE A 724 -1.53 -36.11 -10.02
N ALA A 725 -0.21 -36.31 -10.00
CA ALA A 725 0.72 -35.53 -9.19
C ALA A 725 0.86 -34.07 -9.67
N THR A 726 0.68 -33.81 -10.97
CA THR A 726 0.84 -32.48 -11.58
C THR A 726 -0.49 -31.70 -11.68
N ASP A 727 -1.62 -32.37 -11.94
CA ASP A 727 -2.90 -31.68 -12.12
C ASP A 727 -3.64 -31.42 -10.81
N PHE A 728 -3.48 -32.31 -9.81
CA PHE A 728 -4.24 -32.20 -8.56
C PHE A 728 -4.02 -30.86 -7.87
N THR A 729 -2.78 -30.36 -7.86
CA THR A 729 -2.47 -29.05 -7.27
C THR A 729 -3.12 -27.91 -8.05
N LYS A 730 -3.10 -27.94 -9.39
CA LYS A 730 -3.76 -26.93 -10.23
C LYS A 730 -5.25 -26.87 -9.92
N GLU A 731 -5.89 -28.03 -9.81
CA GLU A 731 -7.32 -28.16 -9.50
C GLU A 731 -7.67 -27.69 -8.08
N VAL A 732 -6.86 -28.06 -7.07
CA VAL A 732 -7.03 -27.60 -5.68
C VAL A 732 -6.89 -26.08 -5.56
N MET A 733 -5.87 -25.51 -6.21
CA MET A 733 -5.64 -24.06 -6.19
C MET A 733 -6.77 -23.32 -6.91
N ALA A 734 -7.22 -23.81 -8.07
CA ALA A 734 -8.36 -23.25 -8.79
C ALA A 734 -9.65 -23.29 -7.96
N ALA A 735 -9.90 -24.40 -7.25
CA ALA A 735 -11.05 -24.52 -6.35
C ALA A 735 -10.96 -23.56 -5.15
N ALA A 736 -9.79 -23.46 -4.51
CA ALA A 736 -9.55 -22.55 -3.38
C ALA A 736 -9.71 -21.07 -3.79
N ILE A 737 -9.17 -20.67 -4.94
CA ILE A 737 -9.34 -19.32 -5.50
C ILE A 737 -10.82 -19.06 -5.78
N SER A 738 -11.50 -19.97 -6.49
CA SER A 738 -12.93 -19.81 -6.84
C SER A 738 -13.81 -19.67 -5.60
N LEU A 739 -13.55 -20.45 -4.54
CA LEU A 739 -14.27 -20.35 -3.27
C LEU A 739 -13.94 -19.06 -2.50
N THR A 740 -12.71 -18.56 -2.61
CA THR A 740 -12.30 -17.31 -1.97
C THR A 740 -13.03 -16.11 -2.59
N LEU A 741 -13.30 -16.15 -3.90
CA LEU A 741 -14.10 -15.15 -4.62
C LEU A 741 -15.59 -15.15 -4.21
N ILE A 742 -16.09 -16.23 -3.60
CA ILE A 742 -17.46 -16.34 -3.12
C ILE A 742 -17.54 -15.87 -1.65
N PRO A 743 -18.45 -14.93 -1.30
CA PRO A 743 -18.66 -14.53 0.09
C PRO A 743 -18.97 -15.72 0.99
N SER A 744 -18.39 -15.73 2.21
CA SER A 744 -18.42 -16.89 3.11
C SER A 744 -19.83 -17.43 3.41
N PHE A 745 -20.84 -16.56 3.48
CA PHE A 745 -22.24 -16.94 3.72
C PHE A 745 -22.92 -17.60 2.50
N LEU A 746 -22.43 -17.35 1.27
CA LEU A 746 -22.93 -17.98 0.04
C LEU A 746 -22.23 -19.31 -0.28
N ARG A 747 -21.04 -19.55 0.29
CA ARG A 747 -20.25 -20.77 0.03
C ARG A 747 -21.01 -22.07 0.26
N PRO A 748 -21.82 -22.26 1.32
CA PRO A 748 -22.58 -23.50 1.52
C PRO A 748 -23.56 -23.81 0.37
N LEU A 749 -24.12 -22.77 -0.27
CA LEU A 749 -25.06 -22.92 -1.38
C LEU A 749 -24.34 -23.09 -2.72
N MET A 750 -23.25 -22.36 -2.95
CA MET A 750 -22.54 -22.35 -4.24
C MET A 750 -21.49 -23.46 -4.38
N ALA A 751 -20.87 -23.92 -3.29
CA ALA A 751 -19.83 -24.95 -3.37
C ALA A 751 -20.29 -26.27 -4.02
N PRO A 752 -21.51 -26.81 -3.78
CA PRO A 752 -21.97 -28.04 -4.43
C PRO A 752 -22.10 -27.96 -5.96
N ILE A 753 -22.30 -26.75 -6.51
CA ILE A 753 -22.47 -26.50 -7.95
C ILE A 753 -21.20 -26.00 -8.65
N LEU A 754 -20.10 -25.86 -7.91
CA LEU A 754 -18.85 -25.30 -8.41
C LEU A 754 -18.04 -26.36 -9.17
N PRO A 755 -17.82 -26.22 -10.50
CA PRO A 755 -17.15 -27.24 -11.30
C PRO A 755 -15.74 -27.61 -10.82
N GLN A 756 -15.01 -26.64 -10.29
CA GLN A 756 -13.65 -26.81 -9.79
C GLN A 756 -13.60 -27.83 -8.63
N LEU A 757 -14.62 -27.86 -7.77
CA LEU A 757 -14.70 -28.85 -6.69
C LEU A 757 -15.03 -30.26 -7.20
N TRP A 758 -15.78 -30.37 -8.29
CA TRP A 758 -16.05 -31.67 -8.92
C TRP A 758 -14.78 -32.27 -9.55
N LEU A 759 -13.93 -31.43 -10.15
CA LEU A 759 -12.64 -31.85 -10.69
C LEU A 759 -11.74 -32.42 -9.59
N THR A 760 -11.57 -31.70 -8.48
CA THR A 760 -10.77 -32.17 -7.34
C THR A 760 -11.28 -33.51 -6.79
N ARG A 761 -12.60 -33.66 -6.63
CA ARG A 761 -13.21 -34.92 -6.16
C ARG A 761 -13.00 -36.07 -7.16
N ARG A 762 -13.16 -35.79 -8.45
CA ARG A 762 -12.89 -36.77 -9.52
C ARG A 762 -11.43 -37.22 -9.49
N ARG A 763 -10.50 -36.29 -9.27
CA ARG A 763 -9.07 -36.58 -9.20
C ARG A 763 -8.70 -37.45 -8.01
N ILE A 764 -9.32 -37.22 -6.84
CA ILE A 764 -9.18 -38.11 -5.67
C ILE A 764 -9.64 -39.54 -6.01
N VAL A 765 -10.76 -39.71 -6.70
CA VAL A 765 -11.24 -41.04 -7.13
C VAL A 765 -10.30 -41.70 -8.14
N GLN A 766 -9.71 -40.93 -9.06
CA GLN A 766 -8.69 -41.45 -9.98
C GLN A 766 -7.42 -41.88 -9.23
N ALA A 767 -6.98 -41.09 -8.26
CA ALA A 767 -5.85 -41.43 -7.40
C ALA A 767 -6.10 -42.71 -6.60
N GLU A 768 -7.32 -42.91 -6.06
CA GLU A 768 -7.68 -44.14 -5.38
C GLU A 768 -7.58 -45.37 -6.30
N LYS A 769 -7.96 -45.24 -7.58
CA LYS A 769 -7.85 -46.34 -8.56
C LYS A 769 -6.41 -46.69 -8.91
N VAL A 770 -5.50 -45.71 -8.94
CA VAL A 770 -4.09 -45.91 -9.30
C VAL A 770 -3.25 -46.36 -8.11
N LEU A 771 -3.43 -45.72 -6.95
CA LEU A 771 -2.64 -45.95 -5.73
C LEU A 771 -3.23 -47.05 -4.83
N GLY A 772 -4.55 -47.22 -4.84
CA GLY A 772 -5.27 -48.15 -3.97
C GLY A 772 -4.83 -49.62 -4.08
N PRO A 773 -4.57 -50.18 -5.28
CA PRO A 773 -4.05 -51.53 -5.43
C PRO A 773 -2.68 -51.71 -4.75
N THR A 774 -1.75 -50.77 -4.96
CA THR A 774 -0.41 -50.80 -4.36
C THR A 774 -0.46 -50.63 -2.84
N ILE A 775 -1.28 -49.71 -2.34
CA ILE A 775 -1.52 -49.53 -0.90
C ILE A 775 -2.09 -50.82 -0.29
N THR A 776 -3.07 -51.44 -0.95
CA THR A 776 -3.68 -52.69 -0.46
C THR A 776 -2.70 -53.85 -0.46
N SER A 777 -1.88 -53.99 -1.51
CA SER A 777 -0.82 -55.01 -1.57
C SER A 777 0.18 -54.86 -0.43
N ARG A 778 0.68 -53.64 -0.19
CA ARG A 778 1.64 -53.34 0.90
C ARG A 778 1.01 -53.46 2.28
N TRP A 779 -0.27 -53.16 2.41
CA TRP A 779 -1.01 -53.34 3.66
C TRP A 779 -1.08 -54.81 4.09
N LEU A 780 -1.19 -55.73 3.13
CA LEU A 780 -1.31 -57.17 3.38
C LEU A 780 0.04 -57.89 3.57
N GLN A 781 1.17 -57.23 3.34
CA GLN A 781 2.50 -57.83 3.53
C GLN A 781 2.85 -58.02 5.03
N PRO A 782 3.47 -59.15 5.42
CA PRO A 782 3.91 -59.41 6.79
C PRO A 782 5.11 -58.54 7.21
N GLU A 783 5.18 -58.15 8.49
CA GLU A 783 6.11 -57.15 9.06
C GLU A 783 7.63 -57.49 9.00
N ASN A 784 8.02 -58.63 8.42
CA ASN A 784 9.39 -59.19 8.50
C ASN A 784 10.14 -59.22 7.15
N LEU A 785 10.09 -58.14 6.37
CA LEU A 785 11.00 -57.95 5.23
C LEU A 785 12.28 -57.21 5.67
N ASN A 786 13.44 -57.70 5.23
CA ASN A 786 14.76 -57.14 5.51
C ASN A 786 14.76 -55.62 5.28
N ARG A 787 14.97 -54.83 6.35
CA ARG A 787 14.99 -53.35 6.37
C ARG A 787 16.02 -52.68 5.43
N ARG A 788 16.77 -53.45 4.63
CA ARG A 788 17.91 -52.99 3.83
C ARG A 788 17.62 -52.81 2.33
N GLU A 789 16.49 -53.31 1.81
CA GLU A 789 16.14 -53.15 0.39
C GLU A 789 14.84 -52.34 0.24
N GLN A 790 15.01 -51.12 -0.28
CA GLN A 790 14.01 -50.12 -0.72
C GLN A 790 12.83 -49.83 0.21
N VAL A 791 12.88 -48.64 0.84
CA VAL A 791 11.74 -48.09 1.58
C VAL A 791 11.41 -46.71 1.03
N ASP A 792 10.42 -46.67 0.13
CA ASP A 792 9.77 -45.43 -0.28
C ASP A 792 8.82 -44.90 0.83
N ILE A 793 8.34 -43.67 0.70
CA ILE A 793 7.51 -43.03 1.73
C ILE A 793 6.16 -43.71 1.87
N LEU A 794 5.56 -44.17 0.77
CA LEU A 794 4.27 -44.84 0.81
C LEU A 794 4.31 -46.09 1.69
N GLN A 795 5.40 -46.85 1.68
CA GLN A 795 5.61 -47.99 2.57
C GLN A 795 5.63 -47.56 4.05
N LEU A 796 6.36 -46.48 4.38
CA LEU A 796 6.43 -45.96 5.74
C LEU A 796 5.09 -45.41 6.24
N MET A 797 4.33 -44.74 5.37
CA MET A 797 2.99 -44.23 5.69
C MET A 797 2.01 -45.38 6.00
N VAL A 798 2.10 -46.49 5.24
CA VAL A 798 1.30 -47.69 5.49
C VAL A 798 1.63 -48.31 6.86
N GLU A 799 2.91 -48.44 7.20
CA GLU A 799 3.34 -49.00 8.50
C GLU A 799 2.93 -48.11 9.68
N ALA A 800 3.10 -46.79 9.60
CA ALA A 800 2.61 -45.87 10.62
C ALA A 800 1.09 -45.95 10.79
N SER A 801 0.34 -46.09 9.69
CA SER A 801 -1.12 -46.12 9.72
C SER A 801 -1.67 -47.41 10.33
N LYS A 802 -0.98 -48.55 10.18
CA LYS A 802 -1.32 -49.81 10.87
C LYS A 802 -1.29 -49.66 12.40
N ASN A 803 -0.33 -48.88 12.91
CA ASN A 803 -0.17 -48.64 14.36
C ASN A 803 -1.19 -47.64 14.93
N CYS A 804 -1.92 -46.89 14.09
CA CYS A 804 -2.81 -45.81 14.49
C CYS A 804 -4.29 -46.00 14.07
N GLY A 805 -4.66 -47.16 13.52
CA GLY A 805 -6.05 -47.49 13.19
C GLY A 805 -6.68 -46.70 12.03
N ARG A 806 -5.87 -46.17 11.09
CA ARG A 806 -6.33 -45.30 9.98
C ARG A 806 -6.84 -46.06 8.75
N ASN A 807 -7.65 -45.39 7.92
CA ASN A 807 -8.22 -45.95 6.70
C ASN A 807 -7.28 -45.80 5.49
N LYS A 808 -7.35 -46.73 4.53
CA LYS A 808 -6.57 -46.73 3.28
C LYS A 808 -6.86 -45.51 2.39
N LYS A 809 -8.07 -44.95 2.47
CA LYS A 809 -8.45 -43.75 1.71
C LYS A 809 -7.73 -42.50 2.19
N ASP A 810 -7.47 -42.40 3.49
CA ASP A 810 -6.80 -41.26 4.10
C ASP A 810 -5.34 -41.19 3.62
N LEU A 811 -4.69 -42.35 3.45
CA LEU A 811 -3.34 -42.46 2.88
C LEU A 811 -3.21 -41.91 1.46
N VAL A 812 -4.22 -42.15 0.61
CA VAL A 812 -4.24 -41.61 -0.76
C VAL A 812 -4.28 -40.08 -0.71
N ILE A 813 -5.14 -39.52 0.15
CA ILE A 813 -5.29 -38.07 0.29
C ILE A 813 -4.02 -37.46 0.88
N GLU A 814 -3.45 -38.04 1.94
CA GLU A 814 -2.18 -37.60 2.53
C GLU A 814 -1.05 -37.52 1.49
N LEU A 815 -0.93 -38.54 0.63
CA LEU A 815 0.08 -38.56 -0.44
C LEU A 815 -0.16 -37.48 -1.51
N LEU A 816 -1.42 -37.24 -1.89
CA LEU A 816 -1.76 -36.17 -2.83
C LEU A 816 -1.41 -34.77 -2.28
N PHE A 817 -1.60 -34.54 -0.98
CA PHE A 817 -1.19 -33.30 -0.34
C PHE A 817 0.32 -33.15 -0.21
N LEU A 818 1.03 -34.24 0.02
CA LEU A 818 2.49 -34.23 -0.01
C LEU A 818 3.01 -33.78 -1.39
N ASN A 819 2.36 -34.22 -2.48
CA ASN A 819 2.67 -33.78 -3.85
C ASN A 819 2.43 -32.28 -4.08
N ILE A 820 1.38 -31.68 -3.50
CA ILE A 820 1.10 -30.23 -3.62
C ILE A 820 2.33 -29.41 -3.19
N GLY A 821 2.94 -29.78 -2.07
CA GLY A 821 4.09 -29.07 -1.52
C GLY A 821 5.41 -29.34 -2.24
N ALA A 822 5.59 -30.55 -2.79
CA ALA A 822 6.87 -30.99 -3.34
C ALA A 822 7.03 -30.76 -4.84
N VAL A 823 5.97 -30.93 -5.64
CA VAL A 823 6.09 -30.93 -7.12
C VAL A 823 6.12 -29.51 -7.68
N HIS A 824 5.12 -28.69 -7.35
CA HIS A 824 4.94 -27.39 -8.01
C HIS A 824 5.95 -26.34 -7.57
N SER A 825 6.28 -26.28 -6.28
CA SER A 825 7.26 -25.31 -5.74
C SER A 825 8.65 -25.52 -6.35
N THR A 826 9.10 -26.77 -6.40
CA THR A 826 10.37 -27.19 -6.99
C THR A 826 10.39 -26.94 -8.50
N ALA A 827 9.30 -27.29 -9.20
CA ALA A 827 9.20 -27.07 -10.64
C ALA A 827 9.23 -25.59 -11.02
N MET A 828 8.49 -24.74 -10.29
CA MET A 828 8.52 -23.29 -10.51
C MET A 828 9.91 -22.70 -10.26
N THR A 829 10.60 -23.15 -9.22
CA THR A 829 11.97 -22.69 -8.93
C THR A 829 12.92 -22.99 -10.09
N ILE A 830 12.87 -24.20 -10.65
CA ILE A 830 13.67 -24.59 -11.81
C ILE A 830 13.27 -23.79 -13.05
N THR A 831 11.98 -23.62 -13.31
CA THR A 831 11.50 -22.81 -14.45
C THR A 831 12.01 -21.37 -14.35
N HIS A 832 11.92 -20.73 -13.18
CA HIS A 832 12.47 -19.40 -12.96
C HIS A 832 14.00 -19.35 -13.16
N ALA A 833 14.72 -20.34 -12.64
CA ALA A 833 16.17 -20.46 -12.80
C ALA A 833 16.56 -20.58 -14.29
N LEU A 834 15.89 -21.43 -15.06
CA LEU A 834 16.16 -21.62 -16.48
C LEU A 834 15.87 -20.35 -17.30
N TYR A 835 14.80 -19.61 -16.97
CA TYR A 835 14.53 -18.32 -17.61
C TYR A 835 15.62 -17.28 -17.31
N TRP A 836 16.12 -17.23 -16.07
CA TRP A 836 17.23 -16.34 -15.72
C TRP A 836 18.53 -16.72 -16.45
N LEU A 837 18.83 -18.02 -16.58
CA LEU A 837 20.01 -18.49 -17.32
C LEU A 837 19.91 -18.21 -18.83
N ALA A 838 18.73 -18.39 -19.42
CA ALA A 838 18.50 -18.08 -20.83
C ALA A 838 18.56 -16.58 -21.14
N ALA A 839 18.11 -15.72 -20.20
CA ALA A 839 18.20 -14.27 -20.32
C ALA A 839 19.60 -13.72 -20.02
N LYS A 840 20.44 -14.45 -19.28
CA LYS A 840 21.83 -14.06 -18.95
C LYS A 840 22.81 -15.21 -19.24
N PRO A 841 23.13 -15.46 -20.52
CA PRO A 841 23.99 -16.58 -20.92
C PRO A 841 25.38 -16.60 -20.26
N ASP A 842 25.93 -15.43 -19.91
CA ASP A 842 27.23 -15.28 -19.24
C ASP A 842 27.31 -16.07 -17.91
N LEU A 843 26.18 -16.31 -17.26
CA LEU A 843 26.10 -17.07 -16.01
C LEU A 843 26.25 -18.59 -16.23
N ILE A 844 25.92 -19.10 -17.43
CA ILE A 844 25.92 -20.53 -17.72
C ILE A 844 27.31 -21.11 -17.54
N ASP A 845 28.34 -20.45 -18.09
CA ASP A 845 29.73 -20.92 -17.98
C ASP A 845 30.27 -20.85 -16.55
N ILE A 846 29.87 -19.83 -15.80
CA ILE A 846 30.27 -19.66 -14.39
C ILE A 846 29.70 -20.79 -13.53
N LEU A 847 28.40 -21.07 -13.66
CA LEU A 847 27.72 -22.10 -12.87
C LEU A 847 28.08 -23.51 -13.34
N ARG A 848 28.26 -23.72 -14.66
CA ARG A 848 28.74 -25.00 -15.20
C ARG A 848 30.11 -25.37 -14.64
N LYS A 849 31.05 -24.40 -14.58
CA LYS A 849 32.37 -24.61 -13.95
C LYS A 849 32.24 -24.97 -12.48
N ASP A 850 31.37 -24.29 -11.74
CA ASP A 850 31.06 -24.57 -10.33
C ASP A 850 30.58 -26.01 -10.13
N VAL A 851 29.63 -26.46 -10.95
CA VAL A 851 29.08 -27.83 -10.93
C VAL A 851 30.15 -28.87 -11.29
N LEU A 852 30.91 -28.67 -12.37
CA LEU A 852 31.95 -29.62 -12.78
C LEU A 852 33.07 -29.74 -11.73
N GLN A 853 33.48 -28.62 -11.12
CA GLN A 853 34.47 -28.62 -10.06
C GLN A 853 33.96 -29.36 -8.82
N ALA A 854 32.69 -29.15 -8.45
CA ALA A 854 32.07 -29.86 -7.34
C ALA A 854 31.91 -31.36 -7.62
N LEU A 855 31.63 -31.78 -8.86
CA LEU A 855 31.54 -33.20 -9.22
C LEU A 855 32.91 -33.89 -9.25
N ALA A 856 33.97 -33.17 -9.62
CA ALA A 856 35.33 -33.69 -9.63
C ALA A 856 35.84 -34.14 -8.25
N THR A 857 35.28 -33.60 -7.16
CA THR A 857 35.65 -34.00 -5.79
C THR A 857 34.96 -35.29 -5.33
N SER A 858 34.05 -35.84 -6.12
CA SER A 858 33.19 -36.99 -5.78
C SER A 858 33.10 -38.01 -6.92
N ASP A 859 34.17 -38.21 -7.70
CA ASP A 859 34.25 -39.17 -8.82
C ASP A 859 33.10 -39.03 -9.86
N GLY A 860 32.60 -37.81 -10.06
CA GLY A 860 31.48 -37.54 -10.99
C GLY A 860 30.09 -37.81 -10.43
N GLU A 861 29.96 -38.17 -9.15
CA GLU A 861 28.68 -38.44 -8.49
C GLU A 861 28.13 -37.24 -7.68
N TYR A 862 26.81 -37.15 -7.57
CA TYR A 862 26.13 -36.14 -6.75
C TYR A 862 26.08 -36.57 -5.25
N SER A 863 27.26 -36.72 -4.65
CA SER A 863 27.45 -36.99 -3.24
C SER A 863 26.98 -35.83 -2.34
N LYS A 864 26.97 -36.04 -1.01
CA LYS A 864 26.68 -34.94 -0.06
C LYS A 864 27.71 -33.82 -0.18
N LEU A 865 28.97 -34.18 -0.39
CA LEU A 865 30.07 -33.23 -0.49
C LEU A 865 29.96 -32.41 -1.78
N SER A 866 29.69 -33.04 -2.92
CA SER A 866 29.59 -32.29 -4.18
C SER A 866 28.40 -31.32 -4.17
N LEU A 867 27.23 -31.69 -3.62
CA LEU A 867 26.12 -30.74 -3.49
C LEU A 867 26.41 -29.55 -2.57
N GLN A 868 27.22 -29.73 -1.52
CA GLN A 868 27.61 -28.64 -0.61
C GLN A 868 28.66 -27.71 -1.23
N GLN A 869 29.44 -28.19 -2.20
CA GLN A 869 30.48 -27.41 -2.87
C GLN A 869 29.96 -26.56 -4.03
N MET A 870 28.72 -26.76 -4.48
CA MET A 870 28.04 -25.94 -5.50
C MET A 870 27.61 -24.57 -4.95
N THR A 871 28.57 -23.82 -4.42
CA THR A 871 28.34 -22.58 -3.66
C THR A 871 27.87 -21.41 -4.53
N LYS A 872 28.29 -21.35 -5.80
CA LYS A 872 27.80 -20.32 -6.73
C LYS A 872 26.40 -20.65 -7.22
N LEU A 873 26.12 -21.93 -7.44
CA LEU A 873 24.76 -22.39 -7.75
C LEU A 873 23.80 -22.13 -6.58
N ASP A 874 24.24 -22.30 -5.33
CA ASP A 874 23.48 -21.91 -4.14
C ASP A 874 23.12 -20.42 -4.13
N SER A 875 24.12 -19.57 -4.38
CA SER A 875 23.91 -18.12 -4.45
C SER A 875 22.92 -17.73 -5.54
N PHE A 876 23.08 -18.31 -6.73
CA PHE A 876 22.19 -18.06 -7.86
C PHE A 876 20.75 -18.46 -7.52
N LEU A 877 20.54 -19.64 -6.92
CA LEU A 877 19.21 -20.11 -6.55
C LEU A 877 18.55 -19.26 -5.45
N LYS A 878 19.32 -18.76 -4.47
CA LYS A 878 18.80 -17.81 -3.47
C LYS A 878 18.37 -16.49 -4.13
N GLU A 879 19.15 -15.98 -5.08
CA GLU A 879 18.80 -14.74 -5.80
C GLU A 879 17.59 -14.93 -6.72
N VAL A 880 17.46 -16.09 -7.37
CA VAL A 880 16.28 -16.45 -8.17
C VAL A 880 15.01 -16.38 -7.31
N LEU A 881 15.01 -16.96 -6.11
CA LEU A 881 13.86 -16.91 -5.20
C LEU A 881 13.61 -15.51 -4.61
N ARG A 882 14.66 -14.68 -4.44
CA ARG A 882 14.53 -13.29 -3.99
C ARG A 882 13.80 -12.44 -5.05
N CYS A 883 14.24 -12.52 -6.30
CA CYS A 883 13.70 -11.73 -7.42
C CYS A 883 12.42 -12.32 -8.01
N SER A 884 12.18 -13.61 -7.79
CA SER A 884 11.05 -14.37 -8.33
C SER A 884 10.28 -15.06 -7.20
N ASN A 885 9.90 -14.31 -6.17
CA ASN A 885 9.09 -14.82 -5.08
C ASN A 885 7.81 -15.44 -5.61
N MET A 886 7.48 -16.66 -5.21
CA MET A 886 6.24 -17.36 -5.62
C MET A 886 4.99 -16.89 -4.86
N VAL A 887 5.21 -16.32 -3.67
CA VAL A 887 4.16 -15.81 -2.79
C VAL A 887 4.57 -14.46 -2.23
N SER A 888 3.62 -13.52 -2.18
CA SER A 888 3.83 -12.16 -1.68
C SER A 888 3.96 -12.11 -0.15
N ALA A 889 3.35 -13.07 0.55
CA ALA A 889 3.44 -13.26 2.00
C ALA A 889 3.67 -14.74 2.35
N THR A 890 4.33 -14.98 3.48
CA THR A 890 4.71 -16.31 4.00
C THR A 890 4.47 -16.37 5.51
N ILE A 891 4.73 -17.53 6.12
CA ILE A 891 4.61 -17.74 7.59
C ILE A 891 3.16 -17.49 8.06
N HIS A 892 2.18 -18.08 7.37
CA HIS A 892 0.79 -18.01 7.78
C HIS A 892 0.55 -18.76 9.11
N ARG A 893 -0.03 -18.11 10.12
CA ARG A 893 -0.39 -18.73 11.41
C ARG A 893 -1.78 -18.32 11.85
N LYS A 894 -2.56 -19.27 12.34
CA LYS A 894 -3.86 -19.00 12.95
C LYS A 894 -3.64 -18.72 14.43
N VAL A 895 -4.13 -17.58 14.89
CA VAL A 895 -4.03 -17.19 16.30
C VAL A 895 -5.13 -17.92 17.07
N LYS A 896 -4.76 -18.88 17.91
CA LYS A 896 -5.69 -19.69 18.71
C LYS A 896 -6.01 -19.02 20.05
N LYS A 897 -5.03 -18.37 20.65
CA LYS A 897 -5.15 -17.60 21.89
C LYS A 897 -4.64 -16.19 21.67
N PRO A 898 -5.30 -15.17 22.25
CA PRO A 898 -4.82 -13.81 22.11
C PRO A 898 -3.46 -13.67 22.79
N PHE A 899 -2.56 -12.89 22.19
CA PHE A 899 -1.25 -12.58 22.76
C PHE A 899 -0.85 -11.15 22.39
N THR A 900 -0.01 -10.55 23.23
CA THR A 900 0.48 -9.19 23.03
C THR A 900 1.89 -9.25 22.44
N LEU A 901 2.11 -8.53 21.35
CA LEU A 901 3.42 -8.36 20.73
C LEU A 901 4.32 -7.43 21.57
N SER A 902 5.63 -7.47 21.36
CA SER A 902 6.62 -6.60 22.01
C SER A 902 6.35 -5.10 21.85
N ASN A 903 5.59 -4.69 20.84
CA ASN A 903 5.14 -3.31 20.63
C ASN A 903 3.85 -2.95 21.40
N GLY A 904 3.35 -3.83 22.28
CA GLY A 904 2.13 -3.65 23.05
C GLY A 904 0.83 -4.01 22.32
N GLN A 905 0.90 -4.44 21.06
CA GLN A 905 -0.29 -4.74 20.27
C GLN A 905 -0.89 -6.10 20.62
N LEU A 906 -2.16 -6.13 21.03
CA LEU A 906 -2.91 -7.35 21.27
C LEU A 906 -3.38 -7.96 19.94
N ILE A 907 -2.90 -9.15 19.62
CA ILE A 907 -3.39 -9.94 18.50
C ILE A 907 -4.54 -10.83 18.98
N PRO A 908 -5.79 -10.63 18.50
CA PRO A 908 -6.94 -11.39 18.98
C PRO A 908 -6.96 -12.83 18.43
N SER A 909 -7.59 -13.74 19.19
CA SER A 909 -7.87 -15.10 18.72
C SER A 909 -8.78 -15.09 17.47
N GLY A 910 -8.55 -16.03 16.55
CA GLY A 910 -9.31 -16.22 15.32
C GLY A 910 -8.72 -15.55 14.08
N VAL A 911 -7.73 -14.65 14.22
CA VAL A 911 -7.07 -13.99 13.08
C VAL A 911 -5.97 -14.90 12.51
N THR A 912 -5.78 -14.87 11.19
CA THR A 912 -4.62 -15.47 10.54
C THR A 912 -3.55 -14.41 10.35
N ILE A 913 -2.37 -14.57 10.94
CA ILE A 913 -1.24 -13.66 10.76
C ILE A 913 -0.31 -14.13 9.64
N GLU A 914 0.35 -13.20 8.94
CA GLU A 914 1.32 -13.49 7.87
C GLU A 914 2.43 -12.43 7.80
N ILE A 915 3.54 -12.77 7.14
CA ILE A 915 4.73 -11.91 6.99
C ILE A 915 4.98 -11.63 5.51
N PRO A 916 5.16 -10.36 5.10
CA PRO A 916 5.33 -10.01 3.69
C PRO A 916 6.73 -10.38 3.19
N SER A 917 6.87 -11.51 2.49
CA SER A 917 8.14 -12.02 1.95
C SER A 917 8.72 -11.12 0.86
N ILE A 918 7.86 -10.50 0.05
CA ILE A 918 8.29 -9.61 -1.04
C ILE A 918 8.97 -8.36 -0.50
N CYS A 919 8.44 -7.79 0.58
CA CYS A 919 9.02 -6.61 1.24
C CYS A 919 10.39 -6.95 1.82
N VAL A 920 10.53 -8.09 2.51
CA VAL A 920 11.85 -8.54 3.03
C VAL A 920 12.87 -8.72 1.90
N SER A 921 12.43 -9.23 0.75
CA SER A 921 13.29 -9.53 -0.40
C SER A 921 13.72 -8.29 -1.20
N SER A 922 12.97 -7.19 -1.09
CA SER A 922 13.21 -5.92 -1.77
C SER A 922 13.68 -4.80 -0.83
N ASP A 923 13.84 -5.10 0.46
CA ASP A 923 14.25 -4.15 1.49
C ASP A 923 15.71 -3.71 1.28
N ALA A 924 15.90 -2.42 1.04
CA ALA A 924 17.21 -1.77 0.90
C ALA A 924 18.06 -1.84 2.18
N GLY A 925 17.44 -2.07 3.35
CA GLY A 925 18.14 -2.36 4.60
C GLY A 925 18.73 -3.77 4.67
N ASN A 926 18.20 -4.73 3.90
CA ASN A 926 18.69 -6.10 3.85
C ASN A 926 19.62 -6.37 2.67
N PHE A 927 19.40 -5.71 1.52
CA PHE A 927 20.15 -5.92 0.28
C PHE A 927 20.55 -4.59 -0.37
N THR A 928 21.82 -4.45 -0.75
CA THR A 928 22.32 -3.32 -1.54
C THR A 928 21.82 -3.43 -2.99
N HIS A 929 21.27 -2.37 -3.58
CA HIS A 929 20.65 -2.42 -4.93
C HIS A 929 19.62 -3.58 -5.06
N PRO A 930 18.52 -3.55 -4.30
CA PRO A 930 17.56 -4.66 -4.24
C PRO A 930 16.84 -4.89 -5.59
N ASP A 931 16.74 -3.87 -6.44
CA ASP A 931 16.07 -3.97 -7.75
C ASP A 931 16.91 -4.69 -8.82
N GLU A 932 18.20 -4.93 -8.54
CA GLU A 932 19.12 -5.58 -9.47
C GLU A 932 19.29 -7.08 -9.15
N PHE A 933 19.29 -7.90 -10.20
CA PHE A 933 19.58 -9.35 -10.10
C PHE A 933 21.09 -9.58 -10.07
N ASP A 934 21.62 -9.99 -8.92
CA ASP A 934 23.03 -10.39 -8.75
C ASP A 934 23.13 -11.88 -8.37
N ALA A 935 23.50 -12.71 -9.35
CA ALA A 935 23.62 -14.16 -9.19
C ALA A 935 24.65 -14.57 -8.11
N LEU A 936 25.67 -13.76 -7.87
CA LEU A 936 26.75 -14.06 -6.93
C LEU A 936 26.63 -13.29 -5.61
N ARG A 937 25.51 -12.58 -5.39
CA ARG A 937 25.25 -11.78 -4.19
C ARG A 937 25.55 -12.53 -2.89
N PHE A 938 24.94 -13.70 -2.71
CA PHE A 938 25.11 -14.50 -1.49
C PHE A 938 26.49 -15.18 -1.42
N TYR A 939 27.10 -15.48 -2.56
CA TYR A 939 28.49 -15.96 -2.62
C TYR A 939 29.47 -14.88 -2.16
N ASN A 940 29.32 -13.65 -2.63
CA ASN A 940 30.18 -12.52 -2.26
C ASN A 940 30.02 -12.17 -0.77
N ILE A 941 28.79 -12.17 -0.26
CA ILE A 941 28.52 -11.99 1.17
C ILE A 941 29.24 -13.07 1.99
N ALA A 942 29.20 -14.33 1.55
CA ALA A 942 29.89 -15.44 2.20
C ALA A 942 31.41 -15.23 2.28
N GLN A 943 32.02 -14.77 1.19
CA GLN A 943 33.46 -14.49 1.11
C GLN A 943 33.88 -13.33 2.03
N GLN A 944 33.10 -12.25 2.06
CA GLN A 944 33.36 -11.10 2.94
C GLN A 944 33.36 -11.49 4.42
N TYR A 945 32.44 -12.37 4.84
CA TYR A 945 32.41 -12.89 6.21
C TYR A 945 33.58 -13.84 6.54
N GLN A 946 34.20 -14.48 5.54
CA GLN A 946 35.37 -15.33 5.73
C GLN A 946 36.65 -14.50 5.97
N ASP A 947 36.79 -13.35 5.31
CA ASP A 947 37.97 -12.49 5.42
C ASP A 947 38.02 -11.66 6.73
N GLU A 948 36.88 -11.37 7.36
CA GLU A 948 36.82 -10.53 8.59
C GLU A 948 37.05 -11.29 9.92
N LYS A 949 37.06 -12.63 9.93
CA LYS A 949 37.17 -13.42 11.17
C LYS A 949 38.27 -14.49 11.13
N THR A 950 39.51 -14.08 11.38
CA THR A 950 40.52 -14.96 11.94
C THR A 950 40.08 -15.47 13.33
N GLY A 951 39.54 -16.69 13.41
CA GLY A 951 39.60 -17.49 14.64
C GLY A 951 38.31 -18.03 15.27
N SER A 952 37.12 -17.89 14.67
CA SER A 952 35.95 -18.69 15.10
C SER A 952 34.98 -18.97 13.96
N TYR A 953 34.65 -20.25 13.76
CA TYR A 953 33.67 -20.72 12.78
C TYR A 953 32.27 -20.17 13.13
N GLY A 954 31.88 -19.05 12.54
CA GLY A 954 30.45 -18.75 12.34
C GLY A 954 29.86 -19.75 11.34
N PRO A 955 28.60 -20.20 11.47
CA PRO A 955 28.12 -21.33 10.71
C PRO A 955 28.06 -21.00 9.21
N VAL A 956 28.81 -21.75 8.42
CA VAL A 956 28.77 -21.84 6.94
C VAL A 956 27.34 -22.17 6.43
N SER A 957 26.39 -22.49 7.31
CA SER A 957 25.02 -22.89 6.96
C SER A 957 24.14 -21.77 6.40
N ASN A 958 24.51 -20.49 6.51
CA ASN A 958 23.65 -19.36 6.07
C ASN A 958 23.81 -19.01 4.58
N THR A 959 24.63 -19.75 3.84
CA THR A 959 24.88 -19.49 2.42
C THR A 959 24.37 -20.62 1.54
N GLU A 960 24.01 -21.77 2.13
CA GLU A 960 23.35 -22.86 1.43
C GLU A 960 21.95 -22.44 0.97
N PHE A 961 21.52 -22.92 -0.21
CA PHE A 961 20.17 -22.68 -0.73
C PHE A 961 19.07 -23.17 0.23
N SER A 962 19.32 -24.26 0.96
CA SER A 962 18.39 -24.82 1.96
C SER A 962 18.37 -24.08 3.31
N ALA A 963 19.09 -22.97 3.45
CA ALA A 963 19.10 -22.19 4.68
C ALA A 963 17.76 -21.45 4.89
N ALA A 964 17.26 -21.45 6.13
CA ALA A 964 16.04 -20.74 6.52
C ALA A 964 16.41 -19.59 7.46
N GLU A 965 16.43 -18.37 6.92
CA GLU A 965 16.94 -17.16 7.58
C GLU A 965 15.90 -16.05 7.59
N SER A 966 16.03 -15.11 8.53
CA SER A 966 15.10 -13.97 8.65
C SER A 966 15.16 -13.01 7.44
N ARG A 967 16.29 -12.98 6.72
CA ARG A 967 16.48 -12.15 5.52
C ARG A 967 16.00 -12.81 4.22
N THR A 968 15.80 -14.13 4.22
CA THR A 968 15.33 -14.88 3.04
C THR A 968 14.26 -15.88 3.47
N LEU A 969 12.99 -15.50 3.31
CA LEU A 969 11.85 -16.24 3.85
C LEU A 969 11.26 -17.28 2.88
N SER A 970 11.95 -17.61 1.79
CA SER A 970 11.44 -18.50 0.73
C SER A 970 11.16 -19.93 1.22
N PHE A 971 11.96 -20.44 2.15
CA PHE A 971 11.71 -21.72 2.83
C PHE A 971 10.98 -21.56 4.17
N GLY A 972 10.42 -20.37 4.45
CA GLY A 972 9.86 -20.03 5.76
C GLY A 972 10.93 -19.85 6.84
N TYR A 973 10.51 -19.77 8.11
CA TYR A 973 11.40 -19.45 9.23
C TYR A 973 11.11 -20.27 10.49
N GLY A 974 12.15 -20.51 11.29
CA GLY A 974 12.05 -21.15 12.62
C GLY A 974 11.62 -22.62 12.61
N ARG A 975 10.91 -23.05 13.68
CA ARG A 975 10.47 -24.45 13.88
C ARG A 975 9.51 -24.97 12.80
N HIS A 976 8.95 -24.09 11.98
CA HIS A 976 8.02 -24.42 10.91
C HIS A 976 8.57 -24.06 9.53
N ALA A 977 9.88 -23.87 9.40
CA ALA A 977 10.53 -23.82 8.10
C ALA A 977 10.21 -25.10 7.31
N CYS A 978 10.21 -24.97 5.98
CA CYS A 978 9.88 -26.01 5.02
C CYS A 978 10.63 -27.29 5.38
N PRO A 979 9.90 -28.37 5.73
CA PRO A 979 10.52 -29.62 6.13
C PRO A 979 11.22 -30.30 4.95
N GLY A 980 10.76 -30.07 3.71
CA GLY A 980 11.32 -30.66 2.49
C GLY A 980 12.49 -29.90 1.87
N ARG A 981 12.96 -28.79 2.46
CA ARG A 981 13.97 -27.90 1.85
C ARG A 981 15.28 -28.59 1.46
N PHE A 982 15.71 -29.62 2.21
CA PHE A 982 16.92 -30.39 1.90
C PHE A 982 16.72 -31.33 0.71
N LEU A 983 15.51 -31.90 0.57
CA LEU A 983 15.14 -32.70 -0.59
C LEU A 983 15.07 -31.80 -1.83
N ALA A 984 14.31 -30.70 -1.74
CA ALA A 984 14.16 -29.75 -2.85
C ALA A 984 15.52 -29.19 -3.30
N SER A 985 16.40 -28.83 -2.37
CA SER A 985 17.76 -28.37 -2.69
C SER A 985 18.55 -29.44 -3.45
N ALA A 986 18.47 -30.70 -3.05
CA ALA A 986 19.15 -31.79 -3.74
C ALA A 986 18.58 -32.05 -5.14
N GLU A 987 17.26 -32.13 -5.28
CA GLU A 987 16.58 -32.35 -6.56
C GLU A 987 16.89 -31.22 -7.56
N ILE A 988 16.74 -29.96 -7.13
CA ILE A 988 16.97 -28.78 -7.99
C ILE A 988 18.43 -28.74 -8.46
N LYS A 989 19.39 -28.94 -7.55
CA LYS A 989 20.82 -28.93 -7.90
C LYS A 989 21.19 -30.08 -8.83
N MET A 990 20.66 -31.29 -8.62
CA MET A 990 20.92 -32.42 -9.51
C MET A 990 20.33 -32.19 -10.91
N ILE A 991 19.11 -31.66 -11.00
CA ILE A 991 18.46 -31.37 -12.29
C ILE A 991 19.20 -30.26 -13.03
N LEU A 992 19.42 -29.11 -12.38
CA LEU A 992 20.15 -28.00 -13.01
C LEU A 992 21.60 -28.35 -13.31
N GLY A 993 22.24 -29.16 -12.46
CA GLY A 993 23.59 -29.66 -12.69
C GLY A 993 23.68 -30.43 -14.01
N ASN A 994 22.79 -31.42 -14.22
CA ASN A 994 22.76 -32.18 -15.47
C ASN A 994 22.38 -31.29 -16.68
N ILE A 995 21.42 -30.36 -16.52
CA ILE A 995 21.07 -29.41 -17.59
C ILE A 995 22.27 -28.55 -17.98
N LEU A 996 23.00 -27.99 -17.02
CA LEU A 996 24.18 -27.15 -17.25
C LEU A 996 25.35 -27.91 -17.88
N THR A 997 25.49 -29.21 -17.59
CA THR A 997 26.58 -30.04 -18.12
C THR A 997 26.26 -30.63 -19.49
N GLU A 998 25.03 -31.08 -19.71
CA GLU A 998 24.64 -31.88 -20.89
C GLU A 998 23.88 -31.08 -21.97
N TYR A 999 23.34 -29.91 -21.65
CA TYR A 999 22.48 -29.15 -22.57
C TYR A 999 22.93 -27.69 -22.73
N GLU A 1000 22.61 -27.11 -23.89
CA GLU A 1000 22.68 -25.70 -24.19
C GLU A 1000 21.29 -25.10 -24.23
N ILE A 1001 21.15 -23.87 -23.72
CA ILE A 1001 19.86 -23.24 -23.49
C ILE A 1001 19.85 -21.78 -23.95
N LYS A 1002 18.75 -21.33 -24.55
CA LYS A 1002 18.54 -19.94 -24.94
C LYS A 1002 17.07 -19.58 -25.06
N LEU A 1003 16.79 -18.27 -25.10
CA LEU A 1003 15.46 -17.74 -25.43
C LEU A 1003 15.14 -17.93 -26.93
N PRO A 1004 13.85 -18.01 -27.30
CA PRO A 1004 13.41 -18.02 -28.69
C PRO A 1004 13.84 -16.77 -29.47
N ALA A 1005 13.87 -16.86 -30.80
CA ALA A 1005 14.23 -15.75 -31.65
C ALA A 1005 13.27 -14.55 -31.45
N GLY A 1006 13.83 -13.36 -31.19
CA GLY A 1006 13.05 -12.13 -30.98
C GLY A 1006 12.77 -11.77 -29.51
N VAL A 1007 13.11 -12.65 -28.56
CA VAL A 1007 12.95 -12.39 -27.11
C VAL A 1007 14.32 -12.10 -26.49
N LEU A 1008 14.55 -10.86 -26.09
CA LEU A 1008 15.82 -10.39 -25.52
C LEU A 1008 15.80 -10.30 -23.98
N GLU A 1009 14.61 -10.30 -23.39
CA GLU A 1009 14.42 -10.13 -21.95
C GLU A 1009 13.60 -11.28 -21.35
N ARG A 1010 13.77 -11.49 -20.04
CA ARG A 1010 13.01 -12.48 -19.27
C ARG A 1010 11.53 -12.10 -19.22
N TYR A 1011 10.63 -13.08 -19.34
CA TYR A 1011 9.20 -12.89 -19.13
C TYR A 1011 8.89 -12.32 -17.73
N LYS A 1012 8.08 -11.26 -17.68
CA LYS A 1012 7.69 -10.60 -16.42
C LYS A 1012 6.81 -11.51 -15.57
N ASN A 1013 6.99 -11.44 -14.26
CA ASN A 1013 6.12 -12.15 -13.33
C ASN A 1013 4.71 -11.50 -13.33
N LEU A 1014 3.67 -12.32 -13.24
CA LEU A 1014 2.30 -11.88 -13.01
C LEU A 1014 1.91 -12.15 -11.56
N SER A 1015 1.24 -11.20 -10.94
CA SER A 1015 0.71 -11.36 -9.58
C SER A 1015 -0.81 -11.56 -9.64
N PHE A 1016 -1.30 -12.60 -8.96
CA PHE A 1016 -2.72 -12.88 -8.76
C PHE A 1016 -2.98 -13.09 -7.26
N GLY A 1017 -3.52 -12.05 -6.59
CA GLY A 1017 -3.66 -12.05 -5.14
C GLY A 1017 -2.30 -12.25 -4.45
N PRO A 1018 -2.16 -13.20 -3.51
CA PRO A 1018 -0.88 -13.47 -2.84
C PRO A 1018 0.08 -14.33 -3.67
N TYR A 1019 -0.32 -14.80 -4.85
CA TYR A 1019 0.49 -15.69 -5.68
C TYR A 1019 1.17 -14.93 -6.80
N VAL A 1020 2.43 -15.30 -7.07
CA VAL A 1020 3.20 -14.80 -8.19
C VAL A 1020 3.45 -15.97 -9.11
N VAL A 1021 3.06 -15.82 -10.38
CA VAL A 1021 3.16 -16.83 -11.41
C VAL A 1021 3.86 -16.26 -12.62
N ILE A 1022 4.41 -17.13 -13.45
CA ILE A 1022 4.84 -16.76 -14.79
C ILE A 1022 3.55 -16.78 -15.65
N PRO A 1023 3.39 -15.88 -16.65
CA PRO A 1023 2.30 -16.01 -17.61
C PRO A 1023 2.24 -17.46 -18.11
N GLU A 1024 1.12 -18.13 -17.83
CA GLU A 1024 0.69 -19.35 -18.50
C GLU A 1024 -0.45 -18.88 -19.40
N SER A 1025 -0.32 -19.10 -20.72
CA SER A 1025 -1.20 -18.67 -21.80
C SER A 1025 -2.68 -18.65 -21.38
N LEU A 1026 -3.17 -17.50 -20.94
CA LEU A 1026 -4.60 -17.24 -20.74
C LEU A 1026 -5.30 -16.98 -22.09
N GLU A 1027 -4.53 -16.86 -23.16
CA GLU A 1027 -4.99 -16.82 -24.56
C GLU A 1027 -4.33 -17.96 -25.33
N LYS A 1028 -5.14 -18.79 -25.99
CA LYS A 1028 -4.70 -19.96 -26.77
C LYS A 1028 -3.90 -19.61 -28.04
N ASP A 1029 -3.66 -18.33 -28.33
CA ASP A 1029 -3.20 -17.86 -29.64
C ASP A 1029 -1.84 -17.13 -29.61
N LEU A 1030 -1.07 -17.20 -28.51
CA LEU A 1030 0.29 -16.63 -28.43
C LEU A 1030 1.34 -17.73 -28.19
N ASP A 1031 2.13 -18.04 -29.23
CA ASP A 1031 3.32 -18.91 -29.22
C ASP A 1031 4.50 -18.28 -28.41
N THR A 1032 4.27 -17.84 -27.17
CA THR A 1032 5.23 -16.99 -26.42
C THR A 1032 5.81 -17.60 -25.14
N GLU A 1033 5.83 -18.93 -25.00
CA GLU A 1033 6.35 -19.60 -23.79
C GLU A 1033 7.40 -20.67 -24.10
N SER A 1034 8.09 -20.46 -25.21
CA SER A 1034 9.09 -21.39 -25.65
C SER A 1034 10.45 -21.13 -25.06
N PHE A 1035 11.16 -22.23 -24.86
CA PHE A 1035 12.56 -22.27 -24.50
C PHE A 1035 13.25 -23.18 -25.51
N VAL A 1036 14.45 -22.81 -25.95
CA VAL A 1036 15.15 -23.60 -26.97
C VAL A 1036 16.32 -24.32 -26.32
N VAL A 1037 16.33 -25.64 -26.45
CA VAL A 1037 17.39 -26.52 -25.92
C VAL A 1037 18.09 -27.25 -27.05
N SER A 1038 19.38 -27.52 -26.89
CA SER A 1038 20.12 -28.47 -27.72
C SER A 1038 20.99 -29.34 -26.81
N GLN A 1039 21.13 -30.62 -27.14
CA GLN A 1039 22.07 -31.49 -26.45
C GLN A 1039 23.51 -31.12 -26.84
N ARG A 1040 24.37 -30.91 -25.83
CA ARG A 1040 25.79 -30.62 -26.08
C ARG A 1040 26.45 -31.84 -26.70
N ALA A 1041 27.38 -31.59 -27.62
CA ALA A 1041 28.23 -32.64 -28.15
C ALA A 1041 29.00 -33.31 -26.98
N PRO A 1042 29.08 -34.65 -26.94
CA PRO A 1042 29.89 -35.33 -25.93
C PRO A 1042 31.34 -34.87 -26.07
N ASN A 1043 31.91 -34.36 -24.99
CA ASN A 1043 33.34 -34.03 -24.89
C ASN A 1043 34.19 -35.29 -24.77
#